data_AF-A0A1G1KFZ0-F1
#
_entry.id   AF-A0A1G1KFZ0-F1
#
_cell.length_a   1.000
_cell.length_b   1.000
_cell.length_c   1.000
_cell.angle_alpha   90.00
_cell.angle_beta   90.00
_cell.angle_gamma   90.00
#
_symmetry.space_group_name_H-M   'P 1'
#
loop_
_entity.id
_entity.type
_entity.pdbx_description
1 polymer ?
#
loop_
_entity_poly.entity_id
_entity_poly.type
_entity_poly.pdbx_seq_one_letter_code
_entity_poly.pdbx_strand_id
1 'polypeptide(L)'
;MVESIDEVLKTEKVPPQNVDAEVAVLGAMLIEEDAIAQGIETLQPEAFYKEAHRKIFQAIQGLFNENKAVDLVTLTEALDRSGSLEAVGGPSYLAFLTTSVPTAANIQYHVRIVREKYILRHLITSATQIVRDSYDSGQDVEGLLDRAERLIFEITSKKFTSGVVPLKEIIRAQIETIDRLYQRREHVTGIATGYHEFDTMTAGLQPSDLIIIAARPSMGKSALACCIAEHAGLVLKVPTAMFSLEMSKEQLIQRMLCSTARINAHKVRTGFFAESDWKVLTGAASKLSNAPIYIDDTPGISALELKAKARRLKAQFGIKLLILDYLQLMRGVAGTENRQQEISEISRSLKELARELNIPVIAVSQLSRAVESRTDHRPQLSDLRECVTGDTLVTLADGRRVPIARLEGQTPEVLAVTPQGRLVVAQSDKVWRVGIRPVITIRLASGRSITVTHKHRLFGAEGWIRAGALRAGDRLAIARTLPEAASPEKWPDLRLALLGQLIGDGSYLSNQPLRYTTASEDNSSIVATAAREEFCCKVKRYKGRGNWHQLLISGNGNRWHPAGVGRWLKELGIFGQRSHEKRIPETVFRLSNGQIALLLRHLWATDGTISPRRRDGRGSHAVNFSTNSSGLAQDVAALLLRLGIVARICKIAQGRYRPVYYVAVSGTEAQKRFLEHVETFGPRVVQARMLAPLLEGVVSNTNVDTLPIAYFSRVKTLMRSQGISQRRMAALRGTSYGGSSHFKFAPSRSVLTDYAAILNDRVLQNHADNDLFWDRVISVEPAGEAEVFDLTVPGPSSWLADSIVSHNSGAIEQDSDVVVLLLREEYYNPTPENQGKAEIIVAKQRNGPVGTFKLAFIHEYTRFENAELIRREEMPS
;
A
#
# COMPACT_ATOMS: atom_id res chain seq x y z
N MET A 1 31.66 -39.14 36.18
CA MET A 1 32.37 -37.89 36.51
C MET A 1 31.72 -36.79 35.71
N VAL A 2 30.60 -36.26 36.22
CA VAL A 2 29.97 -35.05 35.68
C VAL A 2 30.12 -34.06 36.82
N GLU A 3 31.14 -33.21 36.74
CA GLU A 3 31.30 -32.10 37.68
C GLU A 3 30.03 -31.26 37.67
N SER A 4 29.60 -30.83 38.85
CA SER A 4 28.41 -30.01 39.00
C SER A 4 28.59 -28.69 38.25
N ILE A 5 27.54 -28.17 37.62
CA ILE A 5 27.58 -26.86 36.91
C ILE A 5 28.06 -25.73 37.84
N ASP A 6 27.85 -25.88 39.16
CA ASP A 6 28.36 -24.99 40.21
C ASP A 6 29.89 -25.04 40.39
N GLU A 7 30.57 -26.15 40.07
CA GLU A 7 32.04 -26.23 40.09
C GLU A 7 32.67 -25.49 38.90
N VAL A 8 32.02 -25.49 37.73
CA VAL A 8 32.50 -24.76 36.55
C VAL A 8 32.48 -23.24 36.77
N LEU A 9 31.50 -22.74 37.54
CA LEU A 9 31.32 -21.32 37.87
C LEU A 9 32.24 -20.80 39.01
N LYS A 10 32.91 -21.69 39.76
CA LYS A 10 33.80 -21.32 40.88
C LYS A 10 35.26 -21.08 40.49
N THR A 11 35.63 -21.22 39.22
CA THR A 11 36.94 -20.75 38.75
C THR A 11 36.87 -19.24 38.51
N GLU A 12 37.73 -18.45 39.18
CA GLU A 12 37.93 -17.02 38.91
C GLU A 12 38.43 -16.81 37.47
N LYS A 13 37.53 -16.94 36.49
CA LYS A 13 37.83 -16.72 35.08
C LYS A 13 37.55 -15.26 34.75
N VAL A 14 38.63 -14.52 34.52
CA VAL A 14 38.57 -13.16 33.99
C VAL A 14 37.86 -13.19 32.62
N PRO A 15 36.94 -12.25 32.32
CA PRO A 15 36.30 -12.18 31.00
C PRO A 15 37.34 -12.13 29.86
N PRO A 16 37.07 -12.76 28.69
CA PRO A 16 37.99 -12.77 27.56
C PRO A 16 38.43 -11.36 27.17
N GLN A 17 39.74 -11.10 27.22
CA GLN A 17 40.34 -9.79 26.97
C GLN A 17 41.73 -9.94 26.36
N ASN A 18 42.22 -8.87 25.72
CA ASN A 18 43.61 -8.71 25.31
C ASN A 18 43.94 -7.21 25.34
N VAL A 19 44.45 -6.75 26.48
CA VAL A 19 44.72 -5.34 26.73
C VAL A 19 45.86 -4.82 25.84
N ASP A 20 46.85 -5.66 25.54
CA ASP A 20 47.98 -5.29 24.69
C ASP A 20 47.53 -5.04 23.24
N ALA A 21 46.59 -5.84 22.74
CA ALA A 21 45.96 -5.60 21.44
C ALA A 21 45.13 -4.31 21.43
N GLU A 22 44.44 -3.98 22.54
CA GLU A 22 43.71 -2.70 22.66
C GLU A 22 44.66 -1.50 22.64
N VAL A 23 45.78 -1.57 23.37
CA VAL A 23 46.85 -0.56 23.32
C VAL A 23 47.41 -0.43 21.90
N ALA A 24 47.61 -1.56 21.22
CA ALA A 24 48.13 -1.58 19.86
C ALA A 24 47.18 -0.90 18.85
N VAL A 25 45.87 -1.10 18.99
CA VAL A 25 44.86 -0.44 18.14
C VAL A 25 44.84 1.07 18.39
N LEU A 26 44.74 1.50 19.64
CA LEU A 26 44.66 2.93 19.96
C LEU A 26 45.96 3.67 19.62
N GLY A 27 47.12 3.04 19.84
CA GLY A 27 48.42 3.59 19.45
C GLY A 27 48.54 3.74 17.94
N ALA A 28 48.17 2.72 17.16
CA ALA A 28 48.18 2.80 15.70
C ALA A 28 47.26 3.91 15.16
N MET A 29 46.07 4.09 15.76
CA MET A 29 45.12 5.16 15.41
C MET A 29 45.65 6.57 15.70
N LEU A 30 46.63 6.72 16.60
CA LEU A 30 47.26 8.02 16.89
C LEU A 30 48.50 8.30 16.03
N ILE A 31 48.98 7.31 15.28
CA ILE A 31 50.16 7.43 14.41
C ILE A 31 49.74 7.63 12.95
N GLU A 32 48.72 6.91 12.48
CA GLU A 32 48.24 6.96 11.09
C GLU A 32 46.72 7.15 11.01
N GLU A 33 46.27 8.00 10.09
CA GLU A 33 44.85 8.30 9.88
C GLU A 33 44.09 7.12 9.26
N ASP A 34 44.72 6.36 8.35
CA ASP A 34 44.13 5.17 7.72
C ASP A 34 43.78 4.07 8.75
N ALA A 35 44.58 4.00 9.82
CA ALA A 35 44.32 3.11 10.95
C ALA A 35 43.03 3.48 11.71
N ILE A 36 42.67 4.77 11.75
CA ILE A 36 41.42 5.24 12.38
C ILE A 36 40.21 4.73 11.62
N ALA A 37 40.20 4.89 10.29
CA ALA A 37 39.10 4.44 9.43
C ALA A 37 38.86 2.94 9.60
N GLN A 38 39.93 2.15 9.59
CA GLN A 38 39.85 0.69 9.73
C GLN A 38 39.39 0.24 11.13
N GLY A 39 39.83 0.95 12.16
CA GLY A 39 39.40 0.73 13.54
C GLY A 39 37.91 1.00 13.74
N ILE A 40 37.42 2.14 13.22
CA ILE A 40 36.01 2.56 13.31
C ILE A 40 35.08 1.65 12.48
N GLU A 41 35.54 1.17 11.31
CA GLU A 41 34.76 0.25 10.48
C GLU A 41 34.49 -1.08 11.18
N THR A 42 35.45 -1.57 11.98
CA THR A 42 35.41 -2.93 12.52
C THR A 42 35.01 -2.98 14.00
N LEU A 43 35.26 -1.94 14.78
CA LEU A 43 35.08 -1.91 16.23
C LEU A 43 34.08 -0.82 16.66
N GLN A 44 33.39 -1.10 17.76
CA GLN A 44 32.59 -0.13 18.50
C GLN A 44 33.28 0.16 19.84
N PRO A 45 32.99 1.28 20.52
CA PRO A 45 33.57 1.59 21.82
C PRO A 45 33.48 0.43 22.83
N GLU A 46 32.36 -0.30 22.85
CA GLU A 46 32.11 -1.41 23.77
C GLU A 46 33.02 -2.63 23.49
N ALA A 47 33.71 -2.65 22.34
CA ALA A 47 34.67 -3.68 21.99
C ALA A 47 35.92 -3.67 22.88
N PHE A 48 36.24 -2.53 23.49
CA PHE A 48 37.36 -2.42 24.41
C PHE A 48 36.95 -2.89 25.81
N TYR A 49 37.79 -3.70 26.45
CA TYR A 49 37.55 -4.20 27.80
C TYR A 49 37.77 -3.08 28.83
N LYS A 50 38.88 -2.34 28.73
CA LYS A 50 39.19 -1.25 29.66
C LYS A 50 38.30 -0.03 29.39
N GLU A 51 37.69 0.51 30.44
CA GLU A 51 36.86 1.72 30.35
C GLU A 51 37.64 2.92 29.80
N ALA A 52 38.90 3.08 30.22
CA ALA A 52 39.80 4.10 29.68
C ALA A 52 39.93 4.03 28.16
N HIS A 53 40.10 2.82 27.61
CA HIS A 53 40.22 2.61 26.17
C HIS A 53 38.92 2.90 25.42
N ARG A 54 37.75 2.63 26.03
CA ARG A 54 36.45 3.01 25.44
C ARG A 54 36.34 4.52 25.27
N LYS A 55 36.69 5.27 26.32
CA LYS A 55 36.63 6.74 26.31
C LYS A 55 37.61 7.35 25.30
N ILE A 56 38.82 6.79 25.22
CA ILE A 56 39.81 7.20 24.20
C ILE A 56 39.28 6.94 22.79
N PHE A 57 38.76 5.73 22.52
CA PHE A 57 38.20 5.39 21.20
C PHE A 57 37.00 6.27 20.82
N GLN A 58 36.11 6.57 21.77
CA GLN A 58 34.99 7.50 21.57
C GLN A 58 35.45 8.92 21.22
N ALA A 59 36.49 9.42 21.90
CA ALA A 59 37.06 10.73 21.60
C ALA A 59 37.72 10.76 20.22
N ILE A 60 38.47 9.72 19.85
CA ILE A 60 39.04 9.55 18.50
C ILE A 60 37.93 9.53 17.43
N GLN A 61 36.87 8.74 17.65
CA GLN A 61 35.73 8.65 16.74
C GLN A 61 35.00 10.00 16.61
N GLY A 62 34.85 10.76 17.70
CA GLY A 62 34.25 12.09 17.68
C GLY A 62 35.07 13.08 16.86
N LEU A 63 36.39 13.14 17.08
CA LEU A 63 37.29 14.00 16.32
C LEU A 63 37.32 13.64 14.83
N PHE A 64 37.35 12.35 14.50
CA PHE A 64 37.31 11.86 13.12
C PHE A 64 35.99 12.23 12.42
N ASN A 65 34.85 12.08 13.09
CA ASN A 65 33.55 12.46 12.55
C ASN A 65 33.40 13.98 12.34
N GLU A 66 34.09 14.79 13.14
CA GLU A 66 34.18 16.25 12.97
C GLU A 66 35.19 16.68 11.89
N ASN A 67 35.82 15.73 11.17
CA ASN A 67 36.91 15.93 10.23
C ASN A 67 38.09 16.73 10.84
N LYS A 68 38.40 16.48 12.11
CA LYS A 68 39.57 17.05 12.79
C LYS A 68 40.71 16.03 12.81
N ALA A 69 41.94 16.53 12.66
CA ALA A 69 43.13 15.69 12.80
C ALA A 69 43.16 15.05 14.20
N VAL A 70 43.34 13.74 14.25
CA VAL A 70 43.46 12.98 15.50
C VAL A 70 44.93 12.79 15.79
N ASP A 71 45.46 13.55 16.75
CA ASP A 71 46.82 13.44 17.24
C ASP A 71 46.82 13.54 18.78
N LEU A 72 48.01 13.42 19.39
CA LEU A 72 48.14 13.47 20.85
C LEU A 72 47.59 14.78 21.45
N VAL A 73 47.74 15.91 20.77
CA VAL A 73 47.33 17.22 21.26
C VAL A 73 45.81 17.36 21.16
N THR A 74 45.24 17.09 19.99
CA THR A 74 43.79 17.21 19.75
C THR A 74 42.98 16.21 20.58
N LEU A 75 43.51 15.00 20.77
CA LEU A 75 42.89 13.99 21.64
C LEU A 75 42.95 14.42 23.12
N THR A 76 44.07 14.99 23.58
CA THR A 76 44.20 15.49 24.96
C THR A 76 43.20 16.62 25.21
N GLU A 77 43.08 17.58 24.29
CA GLU A 77 42.11 18.68 24.40
C GLU A 77 40.66 18.18 24.39
N ALA A 78 40.33 17.20 23.53
CA ALA A 78 38.98 16.61 23.47
C ALA A 78 38.62 15.86 24.77
N LEU A 79 39.58 15.14 25.35
CA LEU A 79 39.40 14.44 26.62
C LEU A 79 39.34 15.38 27.82
N ASP A 80 40.08 16.49 27.80
CA ASP A 80 40.03 17.52 28.83
C ASP A 80 38.68 18.26 28.82
N ARG A 81 38.23 18.66 27.62
CA ARG A 81 36.93 19.32 27.43
C ARG A 81 35.74 18.45 27.86
N SER A 82 35.86 17.13 27.74
CA SER A 82 34.85 16.16 28.20
C SER A 82 35.03 15.73 29.66
N GLY A 83 36.00 16.28 30.38
CA GLY A 83 36.30 15.95 31.79
C GLY A 83 36.78 14.52 32.01
N SER A 84 37.24 13.84 30.96
CA SER A 84 37.61 12.42 30.98
C SER A 84 39.13 12.18 30.97
N LEU A 85 39.95 13.24 30.85
CA LEU A 85 41.41 13.14 30.72
C LEU A 85 42.08 12.41 31.90
N GLU A 86 41.74 12.77 33.13
CA GLU A 86 42.28 12.08 34.32
C GLU A 86 41.81 10.62 34.40
N ALA A 87 40.56 10.35 34.01
CA ALA A 87 39.97 9.01 34.05
C ALA A 87 40.60 8.03 33.04
N VAL A 88 41.32 8.53 32.03
CA VAL A 88 42.04 7.70 31.06
C VAL A 88 43.53 7.53 31.38
N GLY A 89 44.00 8.08 32.50
CA GLY A 89 45.42 8.03 32.91
C GLY A 89 46.25 9.25 32.52
N GLY A 90 45.60 10.35 32.15
CA GLY A 90 46.21 11.63 31.84
C GLY A 90 47.05 11.66 30.56
N PRO A 91 47.69 12.81 30.26
CA PRO A 91 48.51 12.97 29.06
C PRO A 91 49.66 11.95 28.95
N SER A 92 50.20 11.51 30.09
CA SER A 92 51.26 10.49 30.16
C SER A 92 50.83 9.14 29.58
N TYR A 93 49.56 8.73 29.78
CA TYR A 93 49.07 7.47 29.23
C TYR A 93 48.84 7.55 27.72
N LEU A 94 48.34 8.70 27.23
CA LEU A 94 48.17 8.93 25.79
C LEU A 94 49.53 8.94 25.07
N ALA A 95 50.55 9.57 25.66
CA ALA A 95 51.92 9.51 25.15
C ALA A 95 52.45 8.06 25.13
N PHE A 96 52.20 7.29 26.18
CA PHE A 96 52.56 5.87 26.22
C PHE A 96 51.93 5.06 25.06
N LEU A 97 50.65 5.29 24.74
CA LEU A 97 49.97 4.62 23.62
C LEU A 97 50.69 4.87 22.28
N THR A 98 51.13 6.11 22.03
CA THR A 98 51.86 6.44 20.79
C THR A 98 53.23 5.76 20.70
N THR A 99 53.90 5.55 21.84
CA THR A 99 55.22 4.89 21.88
C THR A 99 55.15 3.36 21.93
N SER A 100 53.99 2.79 22.25
CA SER A 100 53.81 1.35 22.44
C SER A 100 53.72 0.56 21.14
N VAL A 101 53.52 1.25 20.00
CA VAL A 101 53.29 0.63 18.70
C VAL A 101 54.34 1.12 17.70
N PRO A 102 55.26 0.26 17.25
CA PRO A 102 56.31 0.68 16.32
C PRO A 102 55.81 0.88 14.87
N THR A 103 54.66 0.32 14.49
CA THR A 103 54.05 0.50 13.17
C THR A 103 52.54 0.27 13.17
N ALA A 104 51.78 1.08 12.43
CA ALA A 104 50.34 0.90 12.27
C ALA A 104 49.97 -0.20 11.25
N ALA A 105 50.93 -0.74 10.49
CA ALA A 105 50.69 -1.72 9.43
C ALA A 105 49.98 -3.01 9.91
N ASN A 106 50.09 -3.35 11.19
CA ASN A 106 49.49 -4.55 11.78
C ASN A 106 48.12 -4.29 12.46
N ILE A 107 47.54 -3.11 12.30
CA ILE A 107 46.26 -2.78 12.96
C ILE A 107 45.14 -3.78 12.60
N GLN A 108 45.12 -4.33 11.38
CA GLN A 108 44.12 -5.33 10.99
C GLN A 108 44.12 -6.56 11.89
N TYR A 109 45.31 -7.01 12.27
CA TYR A 109 45.48 -8.16 13.13
C TYR A 109 45.02 -7.86 14.55
N HIS A 110 45.41 -6.71 15.12
CA HIS A 110 45.03 -6.31 16.48
C HIS A 110 43.54 -6.00 16.61
N VAL A 111 42.95 -5.33 15.63
CA VAL A 111 41.50 -5.09 15.54
C VAL A 111 40.71 -6.40 15.55
N ARG A 112 41.18 -7.40 14.80
CA ARG A 112 40.56 -8.72 14.79
C ARG A 112 40.61 -9.39 16.17
N ILE A 113 41.74 -9.30 16.87
CA ILE A 113 41.87 -9.85 18.23
C ILE A 113 40.87 -9.16 19.19
N VAL A 114 40.80 -7.83 19.19
CA VAL A 114 39.88 -7.07 20.05
C VAL A 114 38.43 -7.46 19.74
N ARG A 115 38.07 -7.59 18.46
CA ARG A 115 36.75 -8.04 18.01
C ARG A 115 36.43 -9.47 18.48
N GLU A 116 37.36 -10.40 18.33
CA GLU A 116 37.20 -11.78 18.78
C GLU A 116 36.92 -11.84 20.30
N LYS A 117 37.69 -11.08 21.10
CA LYS A 117 37.45 -11.01 22.55
C LYS A 117 36.11 -10.36 22.89
N TYR A 118 35.70 -9.32 22.17
CA TYR A 118 34.38 -8.70 22.33
C TYR A 118 33.23 -9.69 22.04
N ILE A 119 33.31 -10.45 20.95
CA ILE A 119 32.33 -11.48 20.60
C ILE A 119 32.23 -12.53 21.71
N LEU A 120 33.37 -13.00 22.22
CA LEU A 120 33.39 -13.97 23.32
C LEU A 120 32.75 -13.42 24.60
N ARG A 121 33.01 -12.15 24.96
CA ARG A 121 32.36 -11.50 26.13
C ARG A 121 30.86 -11.33 25.94
N HIS A 122 30.40 -10.94 24.75
CA HIS A 122 28.98 -10.84 24.45
C HIS A 122 28.29 -12.20 24.49
N LEU A 123 28.93 -13.24 23.97
CA LEU A 123 28.41 -14.61 24.04
C LEU A 123 28.24 -15.08 25.48
N ILE A 124 29.23 -14.82 26.35
CA ILE A 124 29.13 -15.14 27.78
C ILE A 124 27.97 -14.38 28.42
N THR A 125 27.83 -13.08 28.11
CA THR A 125 26.77 -12.23 28.67
C THR A 125 25.38 -12.70 28.23
N SER A 126 25.19 -12.93 26.93
CA SER A 126 23.93 -13.44 26.37
C SER A 126 23.59 -14.83 26.89
N ALA A 127 24.57 -15.73 26.99
CA ALA A 127 24.36 -17.06 27.57
C ALA A 127 23.95 -16.98 29.04
N THR A 128 24.60 -16.10 29.82
CA THR A 128 24.24 -15.88 31.23
C THR A 128 22.83 -15.31 31.38
N GLN A 129 22.42 -14.42 30.47
CA GLN A 129 21.05 -13.91 30.44
C GLN A 129 20.03 -15.01 30.12
N ILE A 130 20.30 -15.85 29.12
CA ILE A 130 19.44 -16.99 28.77
C ILE A 130 19.30 -17.95 29.95
N VAL A 131 20.40 -18.23 30.67
CA VAL A 131 20.37 -19.07 31.87
C VAL A 131 19.49 -18.43 32.94
N ARG A 132 19.65 -17.13 33.22
CA ARG A 132 18.80 -16.41 34.19
C ARG A 132 17.32 -16.44 33.81
N ASP A 133 17.01 -16.14 32.55
CA ASP A 133 15.65 -16.13 32.02
C ASP A 133 15.02 -17.53 32.13
N SER A 134 15.81 -18.60 32.01
CA SER A 134 15.33 -20.00 32.12
C SER A 134 14.91 -20.39 33.54
N TYR A 135 15.39 -19.68 34.57
CA TYR A 135 14.99 -19.92 35.96
C TYR A 135 13.81 -19.04 36.42
N ASP A 136 13.41 -18.03 35.64
CA ASP A 136 12.29 -17.13 35.97
C ASP A 136 10.95 -17.77 35.58
N SER A 137 10.15 -18.16 36.58
CA SER A 137 9.04 -19.13 36.47
C SER A 137 7.75 -18.59 35.81
N GLY A 138 7.79 -17.40 35.20
CA GLY A 138 6.62 -16.66 34.73
C GLY A 138 6.49 -16.48 33.22
N GLN A 139 7.41 -17.02 32.40
CA GLN A 139 7.44 -16.78 30.96
C GLN A 139 7.04 -18.02 30.14
N ASP A 140 6.32 -17.78 29.04
CA ASP A 140 6.02 -18.78 28.02
C ASP A 140 7.32 -19.33 27.39
N VAL A 141 7.40 -20.66 27.28
CA VAL A 141 8.58 -21.39 26.78
C VAL A 141 8.89 -21.01 25.33
N GLU A 142 7.86 -20.80 24.49
CA GLU A 142 8.06 -20.35 23.10
C GLU A 142 8.66 -18.96 23.03
N GLY A 143 8.19 -18.04 23.88
CA GLY A 143 8.75 -16.70 24.00
C GLY A 143 10.20 -16.68 24.53
N LEU A 144 10.55 -17.63 25.40
CA LEU A 144 11.93 -17.78 25.89
C LEU A 144 12.87 -18.30 24.81
N LEU A 145 12.42 -19.26 23.99
CA LEU A 145 13.17 -19.76 22.83
C LEU A 145 13.40 -18.65 21.79
N ASP A 146 12.37 -17.85 21.46
CA ASP A 146 12.49 -16.73 20.51
C ASP A 146 13.49 -15.66 21.01
N ARG A 147 13.46 -15.35 22.31
CA ARG A 147 14.45 -14.44 22.92
C ARG A 147 15.86 -15.01 22.89
N ALA A 148 16.03 -16.30 23.20
CA ALA A 148 17.33 -16.96 23.15
C ALA A 148 17.90 -16.97 21.73
N GLU A 149 17.07 -17.29 20.73
CA GLU A 149 17.44 -17.22 19.31
C GLU A 149 17.84 -15.81 18.90
N ARG A 150 17.08 -14.79 19.30
CA ARG A 150 17.40 -13.39 19.02
C ARG A 150 18.73 -12.95 19.64
N LEU A 151 18.97 -13.26 20.92
CA LEU A 151 20.20 -12.90 21.62
C LEU A 151 21.44 -13.55 21.02
N ILE A 152 21.34 -14.79 20.55
CA ILE A 152 22.42 -15.49 19.83
C ILE A 152 22.59 -14.93 18.41
N PHE A 153 21.48 -14.57 17.75
CA PHE A 153 21.50 -14.01 16.41
C PHE A 153 22.12 -12.60 16.37
N GLU A 154 21.88 -11.75 17.37
CA GLU A 154 22.51 -10.42 17.48
C GLU A 154 24.05 -10.49 17.52
N ILE A 155 24.61 -11.60 18.03
CA ILE A 155 26.07 -11.84 18.05
C ILE A 155 26.61 -12.20 16.67
N THR A 156 25.83 -12.92 15.85
CA THR A 156 26.24 -13.41 14.52
C THR A 156 25.93 -12.43 13.38
N SER A 157 24.93 -11.57 13.57
CA SER A 157 24.43 -10.62 12.58
C SER A 157 25.11 -9.24 12.60
N LYS A 158 25.97 -8.93 13.59
CA LYS A 158 26.88 -7.77 13.55
C LYS A 158 28.04 -7.95 12.55
N LYS A 159 27.74 -8.38 11.32
CA LYS A 159 28.48 -7.94 10.14
C LYS A 159 27.88 -6.59 9.78
N PHE A 160 28.61 -5.50 10.02
CA PHE A 160 28.25 -4.19 9.48
C PHE A 160 28.09 -4.33 7.97
N THR A 161 26.84 -4.40 7.50
CA THR A 161 26.51 -4.17 6.10
C THR A 161 26.30 -2.68 5.94
N SER A 162 27.31 -2.02 5.38
CA SER A 162 27.25 -0.66 4.87
C SER A 162 26.04 -0.51 3.95
N GLY A 163 25.04 0.26 4.38
CA GLY A 163 23.81 0.52 3.63
C GLY A 163 23.97 1.39 2.38
N VAL A 164 25.20 1.80 2.04
CA VAL A 164 25.52 2.57 0.84
C VAL A 164 26.85 2.06 0.30
N VAL A 165 26.83 1.52 -0.93
CA VAL A 165 28.04 1.09 -1.66
C VAL A 165 28.25 2.09 -2.81
N PRO A 166 29.46 2.66 -2.99
CA PRO A 166 29.74 3.56 -4.11
C PRO A 166 29.44 2.89 -5.46
N LEU A 167 28.80 3.62 -6.37
CA LEU A 167 28.40 3.09 -7.69
C LEU A 167 29.59 2.49 -8.47
N LYS A 168 30.80 3.03 -8.28
CA LYS A 168 32.04 2.54 -8.92
C LYS A 168 32.36 1.09 -8.56
N GLU A 169 32.14 0.69 -7.31
CA GLU A 169 32.40 -0.68 -6.84
C GLU A 169 31.36 -1.65 -7.39
N ILE A 170 30.08 -1.24 -7.42
CA ILE A 170 29.00 -2.00 -8.03
C ILE A 170 29.27 -2.20 -9.53
N ILE A 171 29.64 -1.14 -10.24
CA ILE A 171 29.93 -1.20 -11.68
C ILE A 171 31.08 -2.17 -11.98
N ARG A 172 32.16 -2.13 -11.19
CA ARG A 172 33.30 -3.04 -11.39
C ARG A 172 32.88 -4.51 -11.25
N ALA A 173 32.12 -4.84 -10.20
CA ALA A 173 31.60 -6.19 -9.98
C ALA A 173 30.61 -6.62 -11.08
N GLN A 174 29.79 -5.70 -11.59
CA GLN A 174 28.87 -5.99 -12.70
C GLN A 174 29.61 -6.21 -14.03
N ILE A 175 30.62 -5.41 -14.35
CA ILE A 175 31.43 -5.59 -15.57
C ILE A 175 32.15 -6.95 -15.55
N GLU A 176 32.73 -7.34 -14.41
CA GLU A 176 33.35 -8.67 -14.26
C GLU A 176 32.35 -9.84 -14.40
N THR A 177 31.09 -9.60 -14.05
CA THR A 177 30.02 -10.58 -14.25
C THR A 177 29.61 -10.65 -15.72
N ILE A 178 29.46 -9.51 -16.38
CA ILE A 178 29.14 -9.42 -17.82
C ILE A 178 30.26 -10.04 -18.66
N ASP A 179 31.53 -9.78 -18.34
CA ASP A 179 32.68 -10.34 -19.06
C ASP A 179 32.73 -11.88 -18.93
N ARG A 180 32.46 -12.41 -17.73
CA ARG A 180 32.31 -13.87 -17.51
C ARG A 180 31.20 -14.47 -18.37
N LEU A 181 30.06 -13.80 -18.49
CA LEU A 181 28.94 -14.25 -19.32
C LEU A 181 29.27 -14.19 -20.81
N TYR A 182 29.95 -13.11 -21.25
CA TYR A 182 30.39 -12.95 -22.64
C TYR A 182 31.38 -14.05 -23.06
N GLN A 183 32.34 -14.39 -22.19
CA GLN A 183 33.35 -15.41 -22.47
C GLN A 183 32.77 -16.84 -22.54
N ARG A 184 31.72 -17.14 -21.76
CA ARG A 184 31.10 -18.48 -21.70
C ARG A 184 30.08 -18.75 -22.80
N ARG A 185 29.60 -17.72 -23.51
CA ARG A 185 28.49 -17.82 -24.49
C ARG A 185 27.26 -18.57 -23.94
N GLU A 186 27.00 -18.43 -22.64
CA GLU A 186 25.87 -19.08 -21.97
C GLU A 186 24.62 -18.20 -22.14
N HIS A 187 23.56 -18.73 -22.75
CA HIS A 187 22.28 -18.03 -22.94
C HIS A 187 21.47 -17.89 -21.62
N VAL A 188 21.86 -18.59 -20.56
CA VAL A 188 21.12 -18.68 -19.29
C VAL A 188 22.05 -18.22 -18.16
N THR A 189 21.73 -17.08 -17.55
CA THR A 189 22.53 -16.47 -16.47
C THR A 189 22.09 -16.93 -15.08
N GLY A 190 20.82 -17.33 -14.95
CA GLY A 190 20.21 -17.87 -13.74
C GLY A 190 20.19 -19.40 -13.70
N ILE A 191 19.35 -19.97 -12.85
CA ILE A 191 19.13 -21.43 -12.79
C ILE A 191 18.24 -21.83 -13.97
N ALA A 192 18.73 -22.69 -14.87
CA ALA A 192 17.94 -23.20 -16.00
C ALA A 192 16.74 -24.03 -15.50
N THR A 193 15.58 -23.85 -16.13
CA THR A 193 14.36 -24.61 -15.84
C THR A 193 14.30 -25.93 -16.59
N GLY A 194 15.10 -26.07 -17.66
CA GLY A 194 15.07 -27.23 -18.56
C GLY A 194 14.12 -27.07 -19.74
N TYR A 195 13.46 -25.91 -19.85
CA TYR A 195 12.58 -25.55 -20.96
C TYR A 195 13.24 -24.45 -21.79
N HIS A 196 13.62 -24.77 -23.03
CA HIS A 196 14.45 -23.89 -23.87
C HIS A 196 13.81 -22.52 -24.10
N GLU A 197 12.52 -22.49 -24.41
CA GLU A 197 11.78 -21.23 -24.63
C GLU A 197 11.64 -20.43 -23.33
N PHE A 198 11.38 -21.07 -22.20
CA PHE A 198 11.33 -20.41 -20.89
C PHE A 198 12.68 -19.79 -20.54
N ASP A 199 13.76 -20.56 -20.67
CA ASP A 199 15.11 -20.16 -20.29
C ASP A 199 15.66 -19.07 -21.22
N THR A 200 15.29 -19.10 -22.51
CA THR A 200 15.63 -18.03 -23.46
C THR A 200 14.90 -16.72 -23.11
N MET A 201 13.62 -16.80 -22.73
CA MET A 201 12.84 -15.60 -22.38
C MET A 201 13.24 -14.99 -21.03
N THR A 202 13.64 -15.80 -20.07
CA THR A 202 13.92 -15.36 -18.69
C THR A 202 15.40 -15.27 -18.35
N ALA A 203 16.28 -15.76 -19.24
CA ALA A 203 17.68 -16.07 -18.94
C ALA A 203 17.84 -17.01 -17.73
N GLY A 204 16.83 -17.85 -17.47
CA GLY A 204 16.74 -18.71 -16.29
C GLY A 204 16.22 -18.00 -15.04
N LEU A 205 16.11 -18.74 -13.93
CA LEU A 205 15.62 -18.23 -12.66
C LEU A 205 16.71 -17.41 -11.95
N GLN A 206 16.49 -16.10 -11.83
CA GLN A 206 17.48 -15.18 -11.29
C GLN A 206 17.51 -15.19 -9.75
N PRO A 207 18.68 -15.01 -9.13
CA PRO A 207 18.78 -14.78 -7.69
C PRO A 207 17.97 -13.57 -7.26
N SER A 208 17.38 -13.64 -6.05
CA SER A 208 16.55 -12.57 -5.47
C SER A 208 15.19 -12.32 -6.12
N ASP A 209 14.81 -13.05 -7.17
CA ASP A 209 13.50 -12.92 -7.81
C ASP A 209 12.41 -13.76 -7.13
N LEU A 210 11.21 -13.20 -7.09
CA LEU A 210 9.96 -13.88 -6.76
C LEU A 210 9.21 -14.20 -8.06
N ILE A 211 9.08 -15.49 -8.35
CA ILE A 211 8.40 -16.03 -9.53
C ILE A 211 7.05 -16.61 -9.10
N ILE A 212 5.96 -16.13 -9.69
CA ILE A 212 4.61 -16.65 -9.45
C ILE A 212 4.19 -17.53 -10.61
N ILE A 213 3.87 -18.80 -10.32
CA ILE A 213 3.25 -19.72 -11.30
C ILE A 213 1.77 -19.84 -10.94
N ALA A 214 0.89 -19.29 -11.78
CA ALA A 214 -0.54 -19.25 -11.52
C ALA A 214 -1.38 -20.01 -12.56
N ALA A 215 -2.26 -20.89 -12.10
CA ALA A 215 -3.14 -21.67 -12.96
C ALA A 215 -4.48 -22.01 -12.28
N ARG A 216 -5.48 -22.44 -13.04
CA ARG A 216 -6.67 -23.10 -12.49
C ARG A 216 -6.31 -24.49 -11.93
N PRO A 217 -7.12 -25.06 -11.03
CA PRO A 217 -7.03 -26.47 -10.64
C PRO A 217 -6.93 -27.37 -11.87
N SER A 218 -6.19 -28.48 -11.74
CA SER A 218 -6.00 -29.49 -12.80
C SER A 218 -5.19 -29.05 -14.03
N MET A 219 -4.78 -27.78 -14.13
CA MET A 219 -3.94 -27.30 -15.25
C MET A 219 -2.48 -27.79 -15.19
N GLY A 220 -2.04 -28.39 -14.08
CA GLY A 220 -0.68 -28.94 -13.93
C GLY A 220 0.31 -28.01 -13.22
N LYS A 221 -0.16 -27.00 -12.47
CA LYS A 221 0.70 -26.04 -11.72
C LYS A 221 1.78 -26.73 -10.87
N SER A 222 1.40 -27.71 -10.07
CA SER A 222 2.30 -28.48 -9.21
C SER A 222 3.22 -29.40 -10.01
N ALA A 223 2.74 -29.92 -11.14
CA ALA A 223 3.55 -30.78 -12.01
C ALA A 223 4.68 -29.99 -12.68
N LEU A 224 4.39 -28.78 -13.16
CA LEU A 224 5.41 -27.88 -13.69
C LEU A 224 6.46 -27.52 -12.63
N ALA A 225 6.03 -27.20 -11.41
CA ALA A 225 6.93 -26.94 -10.29
C ALA A 225 7.82 -28.15 -9.93
N CYS A 226 7.26 -29.37 -9.90
CA CYS A 226 8.02 -30.61 -9.74
C CYS A 226 9.06 -30.81 -10.85
N CYS A 227 8.69 -30.60 -12.12
CA CYS A 227 9.63 -30.77 -13.24
C CYS A 227 10.81 -29.79 -13.17
N ILE A 228 10.57 -28.54 -12.76
CA ILE A 228 11.64 -27.55 -12.53
C ILE A 228 12.55 -28.02 -11.38
N ALA A 229 11.97 -28.50 -10.28
CA ALA A 229 12.73 -29.03 -9.14
C ALA A 229 13.58 -30.25 -9.53
N GLU A 230 13.00 -31.16 -10.31
CA GLU A 230 13.70 -32.34 -10.87
C GLU A 230 14.86 -31.92 -11.76
N HIS A 231 14.68 -30.98 -12.68
CA HIS A 231 15.75 -30.51 -13.54
C HIS A 231 16.89 -29.86 -12.73
N ALA A 232 16.54 -28.95 -11.81
CA ALA A 232 17.51 -28.28 -10.94
C ALA A 232 18.28 -29.28 -10.08
N GLY A 233 17.60 -30.23 -9.41
CA GLY A 233 18.22 -31.18 -8.50
C GLY A 233 18.91 -32.36 -9.20
N LEU A 234 18.31 -32.97 -10.21
CA LEU A 234 18.85 -34.16 -10.87
C LEU A 234 19.91 -33.83 -11.91
N VAL A 235 19.65 -32.84 -12.76
CA VAL A 235 20.49 -32.49 -13.92
C VAL A 235 21.55 -31.48 -13.51
N LEU A 236 21.15 -30.34 -12.95
CA LEU A 236 22.08 -29.26 -12.59
C LEU A 236 22.78 -29.49 -11.24
N LYS A 237 22.34 -30.48 -10.45
CA LYS A 237 22.83 -30.76 -9.09
C LYS A 237 22.76 -29.55 -8.16
N VAL A 238 21.72 -28.73 -8.34
CA VAL A 238 21.47 -27.52 -7.56
C VAL A 238 20.64 -27.86 -6.32
N PRO A 239 21.13 -27.57 -5.10
CA PRO A 239 20.37 -27.78 -3.87
C PRO A 239 19.05 -27.01 -3.86
N THR A 240 17.92 -27.73 -3.84
CA THR A 240 16.57 -27.18 -4.02
C THR A 240 15.67 -27.55 -2.85
N ALA A 241 15.01 -26.55 -2.26
CA ALA A 241 14.02 -26.76 -1.21
C ALA A 241 12.60 -26.67 -1.79
N MET A 242 11.72 -27.59 -1.41
CA MET A 242 10.33 -27.64 -1.83
C MET A 242 9.40 -27.74 -0.62
N PHE A 243 8.57 -26.72 -0.45
CA PHE A 243 7.53 -26.65 0.58
C PHE A 243 6.19 -26.99 -0.04
N SER A 244 5.61 -28.13 0.34
CA SER A 244 4.34 -28.62 -0.19
C SER A 244 3.26 -28.52 0.89
N LEU A 245 2.36 -27.56 0.72
CA LEU A 245 1.25 -27.29 1.64
C LEU A 245 -0.02 -28.07 1.25
N GLU A 246 -0.14 -28.48 -0.01
CA GLU A 246 -1.30 -29.21 -0.53
C GLU A 246 -1.11 -30.73 -0.51
N MET A 247 0.08 -31.21 -0.88
CA MET A 247 0.38 -32.65 -1.02
C MET A 247 1.37 -33.13 0.04
N SER A 248 1.24 -34.39 0.46
CA SER A 248 2.25 -35.01 1.34
C SER A 248 3.56 -35.26 0.60
N LYS A 249 4.67 -35.38 1.34
CA LYS A 249 5.98 -35.71 0.76
C LYS A 249 5.96 -37.04 0.00
N GLU A 250 5.19 -38.04 0.44
CA GLU A 250 5.06 -39.33 -0.24
C GLU A 250 4.38 -39.19 -1.61
N GLN A 251 3.30 -38.40 -1.69
CA GLN A 251 2.61 -38.14 -2.95
C GLN A 251 3.49 -37.38 -3.95
N LEU A 252 4.29 -36.45 -3.43
CA LEU A 252 5.21 -35.64 -4.23
C LEU A 252 6.38 -36.49 -4.76
N ILE A 253 6.96 -37.34 -3.91
CA ILE A 253 7.99 -38.31 -4.32
C ILE A 253 7.44 -39.32 -5.33
N GLN A 254 6.24 -39.85 -5.12
CA GLN A 254 5.61 -40.76 -6.07
C GLN A 254 5.44 -40.09 -7.45
N ARG A 255 5.05 -38.82 -7.49
CA ARG A 255 4.96 -38.05 -8.74
C ARG A 255 6.33 -37.88 -9.38
N MET A 256 7.36 -37.51 -8.62
CA MET A 256 8.73 -37.36 -9.13
C MET A 256 9.30 -38.67 -9.67
N LEU A 257 9.00 -39.79 -9.00
CA LEU A 257 9.37 -41.14 -9.46
C LEU A 257 8.71 -41.47 -10.80
N CYS A 258 7.39 -41.30 -10.92
CA CYS A 258 6.67 -41.54 -12.17
C CYS A 258 7.15 -40.63 -13.31
N SER A 259 7.39 -39.35 -13.01
CA SER A 259 7.94 -38.36 -13.94
C SER A 259 9.33 -38.75 -14.44
N THR A 260 10.23 -39.12 -13.53
CA THR A 260 11.63 -39.50 -13.85
C THR A 260 11.71 -40.85 -14.55
N ALA A 261 10.88 -41.82 -14.14
CA ALA A 261 10.83 -43.16 -14.70
C ALA A 261 10.04 -43.25 -16.01
N ARG A 262 9.23 -42.22 -16.33
CA ARG A 262 8.29 -42.21 -17.46
C ARG A 262 7.36 -43.42 -17.43
N ILE A 263 6.75 -43.66 -16.26
CA ILE A 263 5.78 -44.74 -16.02
C ILE A 263 4.45 -44.16 -15.59
N ASN A 264 3.38 -44.74 -16.10
CA ASN A 264 2.02 -44.28 -15.86
C ASN A 264 1.71 -44.23 -14.34
N ALA A 265 1.38 -43.04 -13.84
CA ALA A 265 1.16 -42.81 -12.41
C ALA A 265 -0.01 -43.63 -11.84
N HIS A 266 -1.03 -43.93 -12.66
CA HIS A 266 -2.14 -44.79 -12.25
C HIS A 266 -1.67 -46.23 -12.03
N LYS A 267 -0.85 -46.78 -12.94
CA LYS A 267 -0.29 -48.13 -12.81
C LYS A 267 0.54 -48.30 -11.54
N VAL A 268 1.39 -47.32 -11.23
CA VAL A 268 2.20 -47.33 -9.99
C VAL A 268 1.30 -47.25 -8.75
N ARG A 269 0.23 -46.46 -8.79
CA ARG A 269 -0.71 -46.33 -7.67
C ARG A 269 -1.54 -47.59 -7.43
N THR A 270 -1.96 -48.28 -8.48
CA THR A 270 -2.74 -49.52 -8.35
C THR A 270 -1.87 -50.76 -8.11
N GLY A 271 -0.54 -50.64 -8.25
CA GLY A 271 0.39 -51.76 -8.15
C GLY A 271 0.40 -52.68 -9.38
N PHE A 272 -0.33 -52.34 -10.44
CA PHE A 272 -0.42 -53.14 -11.67
C PHE A 272 0.51 -52.56 -12.76
N PHE A 273 1.80 -52.87 -12.69
CA PHE A 273 2.81 -52.54 -13.70
C PHE A 273 3.71 -53.76 -13.99
N ALA A 274 4.38 -53.76 -15.15
CA ALA A 274 5.16 -54.92 -15.58
C ALA A 274 6.45 -55.05 -14.75
N GLU A 275 7.01 -56.25 -14.66
CA GLU A 275 8.30 -56.47 -13.96
C GLU A 275 9.45 -55.65 -14.59
N SER A 276 9.35 -55.36 -15.90
CA SER A 276 10.25 -54.43 -16.59
C SER A 276 10.19 -53.00 -16.04
N ASP A 277 9.00 -52.54 -15.64
CA ASP A 277 8.78 -51.20 -15.09
C ASP A 277 9.42 -51.07 -13.70
N TRP A 278 9.53 -52.17 -12.95
CA TRP A 278 10.20 -52.19 -11.65
C TRP A 278 11.69 -51.84 -11.74
N LYS A 279 12.39 -52.33 -12.77
CA LYS A 279 13.80 -51.98 -13.02
C LYS A 279 13.96 -50.49 -13.29
N VAL A 280 13.06 -49.91 -14.08
CA VAL A 280 13.09 -48.47 -14.42
C VAL A 280 12.75 -47.60 -13.20
N LEU A 281 11.76 -47.99 -12.40
CA LEU A 281 11.44 -47.32 -11.12
C LEU A 281 12.61 -47.34 -10.16
N THR A 282 13.28 -48.48 -10.01
CA THR A 282 14.44 -48.62 -9.10
C THR A 282 15.60 -47.74 -9.56
N GLY A 283 15.82 -47.66 -10.87
CA GLY A 283 16.80 -46.74 -11.46
C GLY A 283 16.46 -45.26 -11.21
N ALA A 284 15.20 -44.87 -11.34
CA ALA A 284 14.73 -43.51 -11.04
C ALA A 284 14.84 -43.19 -9.54
N ALA A 285 14.51 -44.13 -8.67
CA ALA A 285 14.64 -44.00 -7.22
C ALA A 285 16.10 -43.76 -6.80
N SER A 286 17.05 -44.50 -7.38
CA SER A 286 18.48 -44.30 -7.15
C SER A 286 18.95 -42.90 -7.58
N LYS A 287 18.46 -42.40 -8.73
CA LYS A 287 18.77 -41.03 -9.19
C LYS A 287 18.21 -39.96 -8.24
N LEU A 288 16.95 -40.10 -7.82
CA LEU A 288 16.29 -39.18 -6.89
C LEU A 288 16.92 -39.19 -5.50
N SER A 289 17.31 -40.35 -4.99
CA SER A 289 18.00 -40.48 -3.69
C SER A 289 19.33 -39.72 -3.64
N ASN A 290 19.97 -39.52 -4.79
CA ASN A 290 21.23 -38.78 -4.90
C ASN A 290 21.05 -37.31 -5.33
N ALA A 291 19.80 -36.84 -5.46
CA ALA A 291 19.50 -35.46 -5.82
C ALA A 291 19.47 -34.58 -4.54
N PRO A 292 20.06 -33.38 -4.54
CA PRO A 292 19.98 -32.47 -3.41
C PRO A 292 18.62 -31.74 -3.38
N ILE A 293 17.53 -32.50 -3.25
CA ILE A 293 16.15 -32.00 -3.16
C ILE A 293 15.64 -32.23 -1.73
N TYR A 294 15.22 -31.16 -1.06
CA TYR A 294 14.77 -31.18 0.33
C TYR A 294 13.28 -30.83 0.37
N ILE A 295 12.45 -31.72 0.91
CA ILE A 295 10.99 -31.56 0.94
C ILE A 295 10.52 -31.31 2.37
N ASP A 296 9.63 -30.33 2.54
CA ASP A 296 8.91 -30.07 3.77
C ASP A 296 7.40 -29.99 3.46
N ASP A 297 6.60 -30.86 4.08
CA ASP A 297 5.15 -30.96 3.88
C ASP A 297 4.33 -30.42 5.06
N THR A 298 4.92 -29.52 5.87
CA THR A 298 4.23 -28.90 7.01
C THR A 298 3.00 -28.12 6.53
N PRO A 299 1.76 -28.52 6.92
CA PRO A 299 0.56 -27.84 6.46
C PRO A 299 0.35 -26.51 7.18
N GLY A 300 -0.16 -25.51 6.46
CA GLY A 300 -0.55 -24.22 7.05
C GLY A 300 0.61 -23.41 7.63
N ILE A 301 1.83 -23.57 7.09
CA ILE A 301 3.01 -22.83 7.55
C ILE A 301 2.81 -21.31 7.47
N SER A 302 3.28 -20.57 8.47
CA SER A 302 3.28 -19.10 8.40
C SER A 302 4.45 -18.56 7.58
N ALA A 303 4.36 -17.30 7.12
CA ALA A 303 5.46 -16.66 6.41
C ALA A 303 6.74 -16.58 7.26
N LEU A 304 6.60 -16.39 8.59
CA LEU A 304 7.73 -16.34 9.52
C LEU A 304 8.39 -17.72 9.69
N GLU A 305 7.58 -18.77 9.89
CA GLU A 305 8.06 -20.15 9.99
C GLU A 305 8.76 -20.59 8.69
N LEU A 306 8.20 -20.24 7.52
CA LEU A 306 8.83 -20.52 6.24
C LEU A 306 10.19 -19.83 6.14
N LYS A 307 10.30 -18.55 6.51
CA LYS A 307 11.59 -17.82 6.55
C LYS A 307 12.60 -18.52 7.46
N ALA A 308 12.20 -18.92 8.68
CA ALA A 308 13.06 -19.62 9.62
C ALA A 308 13.57 -20.97 9.07
N LYS A 309 12.68 -21.79 8.51
CA LYS A 309 13.04 -23.07 7.91
C LYS A 309 13.94 -22.90 6.68
N ALA A 310 13.64 -21.94 5.81
CA ALA A 310 14.45 -21.63 4.64
C ALA A 310 15.88 -21.17 5.02
N ARG A 311 16.02 -20.32 6.05
CA ARG A 311 17.32 -19.92 6.61
C ARG A 311 18.12 -21.12 7.12
N ARG A 312 17.47 -22.02 7.86
CA ARG A 312 18.11 -23.25 8.36
C ARG A 312 18.59 -24.15 7.21
N LEU A 313 17.76 -24.36 6.19
CA LEU A 313 18.13 -25.14 5.00
C LEU A 313 19.26 -24.47 4.21
N LYS A 314 19.30 -23.13 4.13
CA LYS A 314 20.40 -22.39 3.50
C LYS A 314 21.71 -22.57 4.26
N ALA A 315 21.68 -22.52 5.58
CA ALA A 315 22.86 -22.70 6.43
C ALA A 315 23.39 -24.14 6.41
N GLN A 316 22.50 -25.14 6.45
CA GLN A 316 22.87 -26.56 6.53
C GLN A 316 23.22 -27.16 5.16
N PHE A 317 22.43 -26.86 4.12
CA PHE A 317 22.51 -27.53 2.82
C PHE A 317 22.81 -26.59 1.65
N GLY A 318 22.95 -25.28 1.90
CA GLY A 318 23.34 -24.33 0.86
C GLY A 318 22.29 -24.14 -0.24
N ILE A 319 20.98 -24.28 0.07
CA ILE A 319 19.90 -24.21 -0.93
C ILE A 319 20.02 -22.99 -1.85
N LYS A 320 19.79 -23.20 -3.14
CA LYS A 320 19.89 -22.16 -4.20
C LYS A 320 18.56 -21.91 -4.92
N LEU A 321 17.55 -22.73 -4.69
CA LEU A 321 16.20 -22.55 -5.21
C LEU A 321 15.20 -22.93 -4.12
N LEU A 322 14.13 -22.16 -3.97
CA LEU A 322 13.02 -22.46 -3.08
C LEU A 322 11.71 -22.49 -3.88
N ILE A 323 10.92 -23.53 -3.69
CA ILE A 323 9.61 -23.72 -4.31
C ILE A 323 8.55 -23.87 -3.23
N LEU A 324 7.43 -23.17 -3.38
CA LEU A 324 6.29 -23.20 -2.46
C LEU A 324 5.01 -23.55 -3.23
N ASP A 325 4.37 -24.69 -2.88
CA ASP A 325 3.14 -25.18 -3.51
C ASP A 325 2.02 -25.37 -2.46
N TYR A 326 1.03 -24.48 -2.31
CA TYR A 326 0.82 -23.20 -2.99
C TYR A 326 0.50 -22.08 -2.00
N LEU A 327 0.69 -20.84 -2.44
CA LEU A 327 0.68 -19.62 -1.61
C LEU A 327 -0.59 -19.47 -0.77
N GLN A 328 -1.77 -19.74 -1.33
CA GLN A 328 -3.05 -19.59 -0.63
C GLN A 328 -3.33 -20.69 0.43
N LEU A 329 -2.37 -21.52 0.82
CA LEU A 329 -2.49 -22.41 2.00
C LEU A 329 -1.67 -21.95 3.20
N MET A 330 -0.85 -20.91 3.06
CA MET A 330 -0.12 -20.34 4.19
C MET A 330 -1.07 -19.66 5.19
N ARG A 331 -0.61 -19.58 6.44
CA ARG A 331 -1.28 -18.83 7.52
C ARG A 331 -0.62 -17.45 7.70
N GLY A 332 -1.44 -16.44 7.87
CA GLY A 332 -1.10 -15.07 8.20
C GLY A 332 -1.00 -14.89 9.71
N VAL A 333 -0.59 -13.68 10.10
CA VAL A 333 -0.50 -13.30 11.51
C VAL A 333 -1.92 -13.29 12.12
N ALA A 334 -2.06 -13.90 13.29
CA ALA A 334 -3.33 -13.97 14.02
C ALA A 334 -3.86 -12.55 14.32
N GLY A 335 -5.08 -12.24 13.84
CA GLY A 335 -5.72 -10.93 13.99
C GLY A 335 -6.11 -10.23 12.68
N THR A 336 -5.72 -10.78 11.53
CA THR A 336 -6.04 -10.23 10.19
C THR A 336 -7.23 -10.98 9.59
N GLU A 337 -8.45 -10.43 9.64
CA GLU A 337 -9.68 -11.11 9.15
C GLU A 337 -9.78 -11.21 7.61
N ASN A 338 -8.86 -10.57 6.87
CA ASN A 338 -8.94 -10.46 5.41
C ASN A 338 -7.89 -11.33 4.69
N ARG A 339 -8.33 -12.48 4.17
CA ARG A 339 -7.49 -13.48 3.43
C ARG A 339 -6.66 -12.87 2.30
N GLN A 340 -7.10 -11.76 1.69
CA GLN A 340 -6.37 -11.11 0.59
C GLN A 340 -5.27 -10.15 1.08
N GLN A 341 -5.45 -9.53 2.25
CA GLN A 341 -4.40 -8.76 2.90
C GLN A 341 -3.29 -9.70 3.39
N GLU A 342 -3.69 -10.83 3.97
CA GLU A 342 -2.79 -11.93 4.32
C GLU A 342 -1.97 -12.41 3.12
N ILE A 343 -2.60 -12.64 1.96
CA ILE A 343 -1.88 -13.01 0.72
C ILE A 343 -0.91 -11.92 0.26
N SER A 344 -1.25 -10.64 0.45
CA SER A 344 -0.37 -9.50 0.11
C SER A 344 0.85 -9.45 1.02
N GLU A 345 0.64 -9.63 2.33
CA GLU A 345 1.70 -9.70 3.34
C GLU A 345 2.61 -10.91 3.12
N ILE A 346 2.03 -12.07 2.75
CA ILE A 346 2.77 -13.27 2.35
C ILE A 346 3.63 -12.99 1.12
N SER A 347 3.06 -12.40 0.07
CA SER A 347 3.77 -12.10 -1.18
C SER A 347 4.98 -11.19 -0.94
N ARG A 348 4.79 -10.10 -0.19
CA ARG A 348 5.89 -9.21 0.22
C ARG A 348 6.94 -9.96 1.06
N SER A 349 6.50 -10.78 2.01
CA SER A 349 7.40 -11.58 2.85
C SER A 349 8.24 -12.57 2.05
N LEU A 350 7.68 -13.16 0.99
CA LEU A 350 8.39 -14.06 0.08
C LEU A 350 9.41 -13.30 -0.78
N LYS A 351 9.08 -12.10 -1.27
CA LYS A 351 10.04 -11.26 -2.00
C LYS A 351 11.21 -10.83 -1.12
N GLU A 352 10.94 -10.47 0.13
CA GLU A 352 11.99 -10.19 1.13
C GLU A 352 12.88 -11.42 1.36
N LEU A 353 12.28 -12.60 1.52
CA LEU A 353 13.02 -13.86 1.70
C LEU A 353 13.93 -14.16 0.50
N ALA A 354 13.43 -13.96 -0.73
CA ALA A 354 14.22 -14.14 -1.95
C ALA A 354 15.48 -13.26 -1.96
N ARG A 355 15.31 -11.96 -1.62
CA ARG A 355 16.41 -10.99 -1.54
C ARG A 355 17.38 -11.29 -0.40
N GLU A 356 16.86 -11.68 0.76
CA GLU A 356 17.65 -11.97 1.95
C GLU A 356 18.56 -13.18 1.73
N LEU A 357 18.02 -14.28 1.18
CA LEU A 357 18.78 -15.49 0.92
C LEU A 357 19.56 -15.45 -0.40
N ASN A 358 19.33 -14.43 -1.22
CA ASN A 358 19.85 -14.28 -2.58
C ASN A 358 19.63 -15.55 -3.43
N ILE A 359 18.37 -16.01 -3.48
CA ILE A 359 17.95 -17.18 -4.27
C ILE A 359 16.62 -16.88 -4.99
N PRO A 360 16.35 -17.49 -6.16
CA PRO A 360 15.00 -17.50 -6.72
C PRO A 360 14.02 -18.21 -5.80
N VAL A 361 12.83 -17.61 -5.65
CA VAL A 361 11.68 -18.19 -4.94
C VAL A 361 10.53 -18.35 -5.94
N ILE A 362 10.11 -19.60 -6.17
CA ILE A 362 8.92 -19.93 -6.95
C ILE A 362 7.75 -20.12 -5.98
N ALA A 363 6.70 -19.33 -6.11
CA ALA A 363 5.44 -19.55 -5.39
C ALA A 363 4.31 -19.88 -6.36
N VAL A 364 3.75 -21.07 -6.20
CA VAL A 364 2.58 -21.51 -6.95
C VAL A 364 1.35 -20.81 -6.41
N SER A 365 0.46 -20.39 -7.29
CA SER A 365 -0.78 -19.68 -6.94
C SER A 365 -1.96 -20.25 -7.71
N GLN A 366 -3.12 -20.35 -7.06
CA GLN A 366 -4.34 -20.80 -7.72
C GLN A 366 -5.18 -19.62 -8.26
N LEU A 367 -5.61 -19.71 -9.51
CA LEU A 367 -6.50 -18.73 -10.14
C LEU A 367 -7.97 -18.93 -9.76
N SER A 368 -8.73 -17.83 -9.72
CA SER A 368 -10.18 -17.86 -9.46
C SER A 368 -10.97 -18.46 -10.62
N ARG A 369 -12.19 -18.96 -10.35
CA ARG A 369 -13.10 -19.52 -11.38
C ARG A 369 -13.55 -18.52 -12.46
N ALA A 370 -13.30 -17.22 -12.29
CA ALA A 370 -13.73 -16.18 -13.23
C ALA A 370 -13.09 -16.28 -14.63
N VAL A 371 -12.00 -17.05 -14.76
CA VAL A 371 -11.37 -17.35 -16.05
C VAL A 371 -12.27 -18.24 -16.93
N GLU A 372 -13.10 -19.08 -16.30
CA GLU A 372 -13.94 -20.08 -16.98
C GLU A 372 -15.15 -19.45 -17.69
N SER A 373 -15.58 -18.25 -17.28
CA SER A 373 -16.71 -17.54 -17.89
C SER A 373 -16.35 -16.78 -19.17
N ARG A 374 -15.07 -16.74 -19.57
CA ARG A 374 -14.64 -16.15 -20.85
C ARG A 374 -14.76 -17.16 -21.99
N THR A 375 -14.96 -16.66 -23.20
CA THR A 375 -14.98 -17.48 -24.41
C THR A 375 -13.63 -18.10 -24.76
N ASP A 376 -12.51 -17.46 -24.40
CA ASP A 376 -11.15 -17.95 -24.69
C ASP A 376 -10.50 -18.71 -23.53
N HIS A 377 -11.14 -18.74 -22.35
CA HIS A 377 -10.62 -19.31 -21.10
C HIS A 377 -9.20 -18.87 -20.72
N ARG A 378 -8.69 -17.78 -21.33
CA ARG A 378 -7.28 -17.43 -21.25
C ARG A 378 -7.02 -16.66 -19.96
N PRO A 379 -6.09 -17.12 -19.10
CA PRO A 379 -5.71 -16.39 -17.90
C PRO A 379 -5.06 -15.05 -18.25
N GLN A 380 -5.42 -14.01 -17.52
CA GLN A 380 -4.82 -12.68 -17.65
C GLN A 380 -4.34 -12.17 -16.28
N LEU A 381 -3.38 -11.26 -16.26
CA LEU A 381 -2.98 -10.54 -15.04
C LEU A 381 -4.20 -9.88 -14.36
N SER A 382 -5.16 -9.41 -15.17
CA SER A 382 -6.40 -8.80 -14.71
C SER A 382 -7.31 -9.74 -13.90
N ASP A 383 -7.11 -11.06 -13.94
CA ASP A 383 -7.88 -12.02 -13.13
C ASP A 383 -7.52 -12.00 -11.64
N LEU A 384 -6.43 -11.30 -11.31
CA LEU A 384 -6.01 -11.00 -9.94
C LEU A 384 -6.48 -9.60 -9.48
N ARG A 385 -7.19 -8.84 -10.33
CA ARG A 385 -7.45 -7.41 -10.13
C ARG A 385 -8.91 -7.05 -9.81
N GLU A 386 -9.08 -5.83 -9.30
CA GLU A 386 -10.32 -5.19 -8.86
C GLU A 386 -10.53 -3.92 -9.67
N CYS A 387 -11.75 -3.62 -10.13
CA CYS A 387 -11.94 -2.54 -11.12
C CYS A 387 -13.17 -1.65 -10.86
N VAL A 388 -13.08 -0.40 -11.33
CA VAL A 388 -14.10 0.65 -11.31
C VAL A 388 -14.52 1.03 -12.74
N THR A 389 -15.65 1.70 -12.91
CA THR A 389 -16.13 2.18 -14.22
C THR A 389 -15.40 3.43 -14.71
N GLY A 390 -15.31 3.63 -16.03
CA GLY A 390 -14.53 4.71 -16.64
C GLY A 390 -14.95 6.15 -16.28
N ASP A 391 -16.20 6.36 -15.87
CA ASP A 391 -16.74 7.63 -15.39
C ASP A 391 -16.40 7.93 -13.93
N THR A 392 -15.81 6.96 -13.19
CA THR A 392 -15.38 7.14 -11.81
C THR A 392 -14.34 8.26 -11.72
N LEU A 393 -14.62 9.29 -10.92
CA LEU A 393 -13.74 10.44 -10.76
C LEU A 393 -12.60 10.12 -9.79
N VAL A 394 -11.36 10.19 -10.26
CA VAL A 394 -10.16 10.11 -9.42
C VAL A 394 -9.89 11.49 -8.83
N THR A 395 -9.69 11.56 -7.51
CA THR A 395 -9.32 12.80 -6.83
C THR A 395 -7.81 12.99 -6.89
N LEU A 396 -7.36 13.95 -7.70
CA LEU A 396 -5.95 14.24 -7.90
C LEU A 396 -5.37 15.13 -6.79
N ALA A 397 -4.06 15.07 -6.61
CA ALA A 397 -3.34 15.89 -5.62
C ALA A 397 -3.45 17.41 -5.88
N ASP A 398 -3.63 17.80 -7.15
CA ASP A 398 -3.86 19.20 -7.54
C ASP A 398 -5.32 19.68 -7.29
N GLY A 399 -6.15 18.83 -6.70
CA GLY A 399 -7.55 19.12 -6.36
C GLY A 399 -8.55 18.75 -7.45
N ARG A 400 -8.12 18.50 -8.69
CA ARG A 400 -9.03 18.13 -9.78
C ARG A 400 -9.68 16.77 -9.54
N ARG A 401 -10.86 16.61 -10.16
CA ARG A 401 -11.65 15.37 -10.17
C ARG A 401 -11.81 14.92 -11.61
N VAL A 402 -11.03 13.93 -12.02
CA VAL A 402 -10.92 13.52 -13.43
C VAL A 402 -11.45 12.10 -13.61
N PRO A 403 -12.31 11.82 -14.61
CA PRO A 403 -12.73 10.45 -14.91
C PRO A 403 -11.52 9.55 -15.16
N ILE A 404 -11.48 8.37 -14.53
CA ILE A 404 -10.36 7.43 -14.61
C ILE A 404 -10.04 7.03 -16.07
N ALA A 405 -11.04 6.97 -16.95
CA ALA A 405 -10.84 6.70 -18.37
C ALA A 405 -9.96 7.74 -19.07
N ARG A 406 -9.98 9.02 -18.64
CA ARG A 406 -9.11 10.07 -19.21
C ARG A 406 -7.68 10.01 -18.70
N LEU A 407 -7.43 9.22 -17.65
CA LEU A 407 -6.12 9.02 -17.06
C LEU A 407 -5.42 7.79 -17.63
N GLU A 408 -6.07 7.04 -18.52
CA GLU A 408 -5.50 5.86 -19.16
C GLU A 408 -4.09 6.16 -19.73
N GLY A 409 -3.14 5.32 -19.36
CA GLY A 409 -1.76 5.43 -19.77
C GLY A 409 -0.89 6.35 -18.91
N GLN A 410 -1.48 7.11 -17.98
CA GLN A 410 -0.78 8.10 -17.15
C GLN A 410 -0.48 7.57 -15.76
N THR A 411 0.42 8.24 -15.04
CA THR A 411 0.78 7.98 -13.64
C THR A 411 0.47 9.24 -12.81
N PRO A 412 -0.81 9.54 -12.50
CA PRO A 412 -1.16 10.75 -11.77
C PRO A 412 -0.78 10.71 -10.29
N GLU A 413 -0.52 11.87 -9.68
CA GLU A 413 -0.53 12.02 -8.22
C GLU A 413 -1.98 12.10 -7.72
N VAL A 414 -2.33 11.25 -6.77
CA VAL A 414 -3.70 11.09 -6.27
C VAL A 414 -3.76 11.24 -4.76
N LEU A 415 -4.96 11.51 -4.25
CA LEU A 415 -5.21 11.42 -2.81
C LEU A 415 -5.51 9.98 -2.41
N ALA A 416 -4.80 9.51 -1.40
CA ALA A 416 -4.86 8.18 -0.82
C ALA A 416 -5.10 8.23 0.69
N VAL A 417 -5.37 7.08 1.30
CA VAL A 417 -5.67 6.96 2.73
C VAL A 417 -4.67 6.03 3.40
N THR A 418 -4.03 6.51 4.47
CA THR A 418 -3.16 5.69 5.31
C THR A 418 -3.97 4.70 6.17
N PRO A 419 -3.36 3.63 6.72
CA PRO A 419 -4.05 2.72 7.65
C PRO A 419 -4.70 3.41 8.86
N GLN A 420 -4.19 4.59 9.27
CA GLN A 420 -4.72 5.40 10.37
C GLN A 420 -5.92 6.28 9.94
N GLY A 421 -6.31 6.26 8.67
CA GLY A 421 -7.39 7.06 8.13
C GLY A 421 -7.02 8.52 7.88
N ARG A 422 -5.72 8.82 7.69
CA ARG A 422 -5.24 10.15 7.26
C ARG A 422 -5.15 10.24 5.74
N LEU A 423 -5.54 11.38 5.18
CA LEU A 423 -5.35 11.66 3.76
C LEU A 423 -3.90 12.01 3.47
N VAL A 424 -3.34 11.42 2.42
CA VAL A 424 -1.97 11.66 1.94
C VAL A 424 -1.96 11.78 0.43
N VAL A 425 -1.00 12.53 -0.10
CA VAL A 425 -0.67 12.52 -1.53
C VAL A 425 0.17 11.29 -1.81
N ALA A 426 -0.14 10.58 -2.89
CA ALA A 426 0.64 9.42 -3.33
C ALA A 426 0.72 9.37 -4.85
N GLN A 427 1.89 8.98 -5.34
CA GLN A 427 2.13 8.73 -6.75
C GLN A 427 1.47 7.40 -7.14
N SER A 428 0.63 7.41 -8.18
CA SER A 428 0.09 6.17 -8.74
C SER A 428 1.02 5.56 -9.80
N ASP A 429 0.86 4.25 -9.99
CA ASP A 429 1.33 3.53 -11.16
C ASP A 429 0.51 3.94 -12.40
N LYS A 430 0.74 3.25 -13.52
CA LYS A 430 0.02 3.52 -14.76
C LYS A 430 -1.48 3.23 -14.57
N VAL A 431 -2.38 4.09 -15.05
CA VAL A 431 -3.81 3.76 -15.16
C VAL A 431 -4.01 2.92 -16.42
N TRP A 432 -4.80 1.86 -16.36
CA TRP A 432 -5.07 1.03 -17.53
C TRP A 432 -6.54 0.67 -17.66
N ARG A 433 -6.96 0.48 -18.91
CA ARG A 433 -8.21 -0.17 -19.27
C ARG A 433 -8.10 -1.67 -19.04
N VAL A 434 -9.11 -2.25 -18.39
CA VAL A 434 -9.15 -3.70 -18.11
C VAL A 434 -10.07 -4.44 -19.09
N GLY A 435 -11.19 -3.82 -19.49
CA GLY A 435 -12.15 -4.39 -20.43
C GLY A 435 -13.59 -4.29 -19.93
N ILE A 436 -14.51 -5.02 -20.54
CA ILE A 436 -15.94 -5.02 -20.15
C ILE A 436 -16.16 -6.05 -19.04
N ARG A 437 -16.81 -5.64 -17.95
CA ARG A 437 -17.13 -6.50 -16.80
C ARG A 437 -18.54 -6.20 -16.25
N PRO A 438 -19.20 -7.18 -15.60
CA PRO A 438 -20.42 -6.92 -14.85
C PRO A 438 -20.13 -6.04 -13.63
N VAL A 439 -20.98 -5.03 -13.43
CA VAL A 439 -20.82 -3.99 -12.41
C VAL A 439 -22.08 -3.82 -11.55
N ILE A 440 -21.87 -3.27 -10.36
CA ILE A 440 -22.90 -2.86 -9.41
C ILE A 440 -22.71 -1.40 -9.04
N THR A 441 -23.81 -0.69 -8.83
CA THR A 441 -23.83 0.68 -8.33
C THR A 441 -24.14 0.67 -6.85
N ILE A 442 -23.28 1.28 -6.05
CA ILE A 442 -23.48 1.50 -4.62
C ILE A 442 -23.86 2.96 -4.42
N ARG A 443 -24.99 3.22 -3.75
CA ARG A 443 -25.45 4.57 -3.41
C ARG A 443 -25.37 4.81 -1.91
N LEU A 444 -24.84 5.96 -1.53
CA LEU A 444 -24.63 6.36 -0.14
C LEU A 444 -25.65 7.41 0.31
N ALA A 445 -25.78 7.60 1.63
CA ALA A 445 -26.75 8.52 2.22
C ALA A 445 -26.43 9.99 2.00
N SER A 446 -25.16 10.34 1.79
CA SER A 446 -24.76 11.66 1.28
C SER A 446 -25.20 11.92 -0.17
N GLY A 447 -25.72 10.91 -0.89
CA GLY A 447 -26.09 11.01 -2.30
C GLY A 447 -24.92 10.78 -3.27
N ARG A 448 -23.73 10.47 -2.74
CA ARG A 448 -22.61 9.92 -3.52
C ARG A 448 -22.91 8.51 -4.00
N SER A 449 -22.29 8.12 -5.10
CA SER A 449 -22.39 6.77 -5.63
C SER A 449 -21.11 6.36 -6.34
N ILE A 450 -20.85 5.06 -6.37
CA ILE A 450 -19.74 4.48 -7.12
C ILE A 450 -20.22 3.23 -7.84
N THR A 451 -19.75 3.04 -9.08
CA THR A 451 -20.08 1.88 -9.90
C THR A 451 -18.82 1.05 -10.13
N VAL A 452 -18.83 -0.19 -9.64
CA VAL A 452 -17.64 -1.04 -9.52
C VAL A 452 -17.96 -2.50 -9.82
N THR A 453 -16.93 -3.30 -10.09
CA THR A 453 -17.08 -4.76 -10.19
C THR A 453 -17.44 -5.37 -8.84
N HIS A 454 -18.16 -6.50 -8.82
CA HIS A 454 -18.56 -7.18 -7.57
C HIS A 454 -17.41 -7.49 -6.60
N LYS A 455 -16.20 -7.71 -7.13
CA LYS A 455 -15.01 -8.04 -6.34
C LYS A 455 -14.27 -6.82 -5.81
N HIS A 456 -14.53 -5.63 -6.34
CA HIS A 456 -13.82 -4.40 -5.97
C HIS A 456 -14.03 -4.10 -4.48
N ARG A 457 -12.95 -3.75 -3.77
CA ARG A 457 -13.01 -3.45 -2.34
C ARG A 457 -13.15 -1.97 -2.07
N LEU A 458 -14.02 -1.65 -1.12
CA LEU A 458 -14.21 -0.32 -0.56
C LEU A 458 -13.96 -0.37 0.94
N PHE A 459 -13.54 0.73 1.54
CA PHE A 459 -13.21 0.75 2.96
C PHE A 459 -14.49 0.83 3.80
N GLY A 460 -14.84 -0.26 4.47
CA GLY A 460 -16.00 -0.39 5.34
C GLY A 460 -15.67 -0.26 6.83
N ALA A 461 -16.71 -0.24 7.66
CA ALA A 461 -16.61 -0.02 9.11
C ALA A 461 -15.66 -0.98 9.86
N GLU A 462 -15.51 -2.20 9.35
CA GLU A 462 -14.66 -3.26 9.91
C GLU A 462 -13.42 -3.53 9.03
N GLY A 463 -13.14 -2.62 8.07
CA GLY A 463 -12.04 -2.74 7.11
C GLY A 463 -12.53 -2.94 5.68
N TRP A 464 -11.67 -3.46 4.81
CA TRP A 464 -11.95 -3.60 3.39
C TRP A 464 -13.03 -4.64 3.10
N ILE A 465 -14.13 -4.19 2.50
CA ILE A 465 -15.28 -5.02 2.14
C ILE A 465 -15.48 -5.06 0.62
N ARG A 466 -15.80 -6.23 0.08
CA ARG A 466 -16.11 -6.38 -1.34
C ARG A 466 -17.45 -5.73 -1.65
N ALA A 467 -17.51 -5.03 -2.78
CA ALA A 467 -18.70 -4.35 -3.24
C ALA A 467 -19.93 -5.28 -3.29
N GLY A 468 -19.78 -6.53 -3.74
CA GLY A 468 -20.86 -7.51 -3.79
C GLY A 468 -21.36 -8.03 -2.44
N ALA A 469 -20.57 -7.85 -1.37
CA ALA A 469 -20.96 -8.23 -0.01
C ALA A 469 -21.73 -7.12 0.71
N LEU A 470 -21.62 -5.87 0.25
CA LEU A 470 -22.32 -4.73 0.85
C LEU A 470 -23.83 -4.88 0.79
N ARG A 471 -24.49 -4.39 1.84
CA ARG A 471 -25.94 -4.35 2.01
C ARG A 471 -26.37 -2.95 2.45
N ALA A 472 -27.64 -2.63 2.25
CA ALA A 472 -28.21 -1.40 2.76
C ALA A 472 -28.09 -1.36 4.30
N GLY A 473 -27.60 -0.25 4.84
CA GLY A 473 -27.31 -0.09 6.27
C GLY A 473 -25.81 -0.17 6.61
N ASP A 474 -25.00 -0.83 5.78
CA ASP A 474 -23.55 -0.86 5.96
C ASP A 474 -22.94 0.54 5.89
N ARG A 475 -21.72 0.69 6.38
CA ARG A 475 -21.00 1.98 6.38
C ARG A 475 -19.74 1.89 5.54
N LEU A 476 -19.54 2.87 4.67
CA LEU A 476 -18.34 3.08 3.87
C LEU A 476 -17.66 4.38 4.26
N ALA A 477 -16.33 4.37 4.25
CA ALA A 477 -15.54 5.56 4.48
C ALA A 477 -15.52 6.44 3.22
N ILE A 478 -15.77 7.72 3.45
CA ILE A 478 -15.51 8.80 2.49
C ILE A 478 -14.59 9.83 3.15
N ALA A 479 -13.92 10.67 2.37
CA ALA A 479 -13.19 11.81 2.91
C ALA A 479 -14.15 12.75 3.66
N ARG A 480 -13.75 13.18 4.86
CA ARG A 480 -14.47 14.17 5.69
C ARG A 480 -14.15 15.61 5.31
N THR A 481 -12.95 15.80 4.78
CA THR A 481 -12.45 17.05 4.20
C THR A 481 -11.44 16.71 3.12
N LEU A 482 -11.23 17.60 2.16
CA LEU A 482 -10.16 17.46 1.17
C LEU A 482 -9.11 18.53 1.42
N PRO A 483 -7.81 18.19 1.38
CA PRO A 483 -6.75 19.17 1.53
C PRO A 483 -6.76 20.19 0.39
N GLU A 484 -6.26 21.39 0.69
CA GLU A 484 -5.91 22.34 -0.35
C GLU A 484 -4.71 21.82 -1.15
N ALA A 485 -4.70 22.08 -2.46
CA ALA A 485 -3.57 21.73 -3.32
C ALA A 485 -2.30 22.46 -2.82
N ALA A 486 -1.14 21.81 -2.93
CA ALA A 486 0.13 22.40 -2.46
C ALA A 486 0.46 23.75 -3.14
N SER A 487 0.07 23.88 -4.41
CA SER A 487 0.24 25.10 -5.22
C SER A 487 -1.11 25.49 -5.82
N PRO A 488 -1.99 26.18 -5.06
CA PRO A 488 -3.31 26.54 -5.54
C PRO A 488 -3.22 27.64 -6.61
N GLU A 489 -4.05 27.53 -7.64
CA GLU A 489 -4.21 28.61 -8.62
C GLU A 489 -4.94 29.80 -8.01
N LYS A 490 -4.66 31.02 -8.50
CA LYS A 490 -5.35 32.24 -8.09
C LYS A 490 -5.98 32.97 -9.26
N TRP A 491 -7.26 33.22 -9.18
CA TRP A 491 -8.00 34.01 -10.18
C TRP A 491 -8.34 35.42 -9.67
N PRO A 492 -8.69 36.38 -10.54
CA PRO A 492 -9.30 37.62 -10.08
C PRO A 492 -10.66 37.36 -9.43
N ASP A 493 -10.93 38.00 -8.30
CA ASP A 493 -12.14 37.78 -7.49
C ASP A 493 -13.42 38.12 -8.27
N LEU A 494 -13.39 39.17 -9.09
CA LEU A 494 -14.50 39.53 -9.98
C LEU A 494 -14.82 38.44 -11.00
N ARG A 495 -13.82 37.69 -11.51
CA ARG A 495 -14.07 36.57 -12.42
C ARG A 495 -14.78 35.43 -11.71
N LEU A 496 -14.42 35.13 -10.46
CA LEU A 496 -15.07 34.09 -9.66
C LEU A 496 -16.51 34.48 -9.31
N ALA A 497 -16.71 35.74 -8.94
CA ALA A 497 -18.05 36.29 -8.72
C ALA A 497 -18.92 36.16 -9.98
N LEU A 498 -18.40 36.56 -11.14
CA LEU A 498 -19.09 36.41 -12.42
C LEU A 498 -19.40 34.95 -12.75
N LEU A 499 -18.44 34.04 -12.55
CA LEU A 499 -18.64 32.61 -12.82
C LEU A 499 -19.77 32.04 -11.98
N GLY A 500 -19.77 32.31 -10.67
CA GLY A 500 -20.81 31.81 -9.75
C GLY A 500 -22.21 32.30 -10.15
N GLN A 501 -22.32 33.59 -10.48
CA GLN A 501 -23.57 34.18 -10.96
C GLN A 501 -24.03 33.57 -12.30
N LEU A 502 -23.13 33.41 -13.27
CA LEU A 502 -23.48 32.85 -14.57
C LEU A 502 -23.87 31.36 -14.47
N ILE A 503 -23.16 30.56 -13.67
CA ILE A 503 -23.52 29.16 -13.46
C ILE A 503 -24.91 29.03 -12.81
N GLY A 504 -25.30 29.94 -11.91
CA GLY A 504 -26.68 29.98 -11.41
C GLY A 504 -27.69 30.44 -12.47
N ASP A 505 -27.74 31.75 -12.68
CA ASP A 505 -28.81 32.45 -13.40
C ASP A 505 -28.43 32.90 -14.82
N GLY A 506 -27.21 32.61 -15.26
CA GLY A 506 -26.73 32.90 -16.61
C GLY A 506 -27.30 31.97 -17.67
N SER A 507 -27.50 32.53 -18.86
CA SER A 507 -27.79 31.84 -20.12
C SER A 507 -26.69 32.14 -21.13
N TYR A 508 -25.93 31.11 -21.47
CA TYR A 508 -24.80 31.15 -22.40
C TYR A 508 -24.92 30.04 -23.44
N LEU A 509 -26.13 29.89 -24.01
CA LEU A 509 -26.43 28.88 -25.02
C LEU A 509 -25.84 29.24 -26.38
N SER A 510 -25.50 28.22 -27.16
CA SER A 510 -25.09 28.38 -28.56
C SER A 510 -26.20 29.07 -29.37
N ASN A 511 -25.80 29.99 -30.24
CA ASN A 511 -26.69 30.78 -31.10
C ASN A 511 -27.70 31.68 -30.35
N GLN A 512 -27.48 31.94 -29.06
CA GLN A 512 -28.27 32.91 -28.29
C GLN A 512 -27.37 33.99 -27.70
N PRO A 513 -27.88 35.23 -27.55
CA PRO A 513 -27.13 36.26 -26.86
C PRO A 513 -26.90 35.89 -25.40
N LEU A 514 -25.72 36.21 -24.86
CA LEU A 514 -25.38 35.93 -23.47
C LEU A 514 -26.22 36.83 -22.54
N ARG A 515 -27.03 36.20 -21.70
CA ARG A 515 -28.00 36.88 -20.84
C ARG A 515 -27.83 36.43 -19.40
N TYR A 516 -28.20 37.31 -18.48
CA TYR A 516 -28.28 37.01 -17.05
C TYR A 516 -29.59 37.58 -16.51
N THR A 517 -30.36 36.79 -15.77
CA THR A 517 -31.71 37.20 -15.31
C THR A 517 -31.78 37.12 -13.80
N THR A 518 -32.16 38.20 -13.13
CA THR A 518 -32.23 38.21 -11.66
C THR A 518 -33.31 39.17 -11.18
N ALA A 519 -33.72 39.02 -9.92
CA ALA A 519 -34.53 40.00 -9.20
C ALA A 519 -33.71 40.83 -8.19
N SER A 520 -32.40 40.59 -8.09
CA SER A 520 -31.50 41.25 -7.14
C SER A 520 -30.69 42.36 -7.83
N GLU A 521 -30.72 43.57 -7.27
CA GLU A 521 -29.87 44.67 -7.73
C GLU A 521 -28.40 44.35 -7.51
N ASP A 522 -28.02 43.86 -6.33
CA ASP A 522 -26.63 43.48 -5.99
C ASP A 522 -26.06 42.47 -6.97
N ASN A 523 -26.84 41.42 -7.29
CA ASN A 523 -26.41 40.39 -8.24
C ASN A 523 -26.24 40.97 -9.64
N SER A 524 -27.13 41.86 -10.08
CA SER A 524 -27.01 42.50 -11.38
C SER A 524 -25.85 43.48 -11.45
N SER A 525 -25.55 44.18 -10.35
CA SER A 525 -24.43 45.11 -10.25
C SER A 525 -23.10 44.36 -10.38
N ILE A 526 -22.89 43.29 -9.59
CA ILE A 526 -21.64 42.53 -9.63
C ILE A 526 -21.40 41.88 -11.00
N VAL A 527 -22.45 41.35 -11.64
CA VAL A 527 -22.34 40.81 -13.01
C VAL A 527 -21.97 41.90 -14.02
N ALA A 528 -22.57 43.09 -13.91
CA ALA A 528 -22.27 44.20 -14.81
C ALA A 528 -20.84 44.72 -14.63
N THR A 529 -20.39 44.89 -13.38
CA THR A 529 -19.04 45.31 -13.02
C THR A 529 -18.01 44.30 -13.52
N ALA A 530 -18.15 43.03 -13.15
CA ALA A 530 -17.19 42.00 -13.54
C ALA A 530 -17.12 41.82 -15.07
N ALA A 531 -18.25 41.86 -15.79
CA ALA A 531 -18.23 41.76 -17.25
C ALA A 531 -17.54 42.96 -17.93
N ARG A 532 -17.65 44.17 -17.37
CA ARG A 532 -17.00 45.38 -17.90
C ARG A 532 -15.50 45.41 -17.58
N GLU A 533 -15.15 45.19 -16.32
CA GLU A 533 -13.78 45.37 -15.83
C GLU A 533 -12.86 44.21 -16.24
N GLU A 534 -13.32 42.97 -16.12
CA GLU A 534 -12.47 41.80 -16.43
C GLU A 534 -12.43 41.43 -17.91
N PHE A 535 -13.51 41.75 -18.64
CA PHE A 535 -13.69 41.26 -20.02
C PHE A 535 -14.01 42.36 -21.04
N CYS A 536 -13.99 43.64 -20.64
CA CYS A 536 -14.30 44.77 -21.52
C CYS A 536 -15.65 44.64 -22.26
N CYS A 537 -16.61 43.90 -21.68
CA CYS A 537 -17.91 43.67 -22.30
C CYS A 537 -18.87 44.83 -22.02
N LYS A 538 -19.79 45.07 -22.96
CA LYS A 538 -20.88 46.04 -22.79
C LYS A 538 -22.09 45.34 -22.18
N VAL A 539 -22.63 45.89 -21.10
CA VAL A 539 -23.78 45.33 -20.38
C VAL A 539 -24.98 46.28 -20.48
N LYS A 540 -26.07 45.82 -21.10
CA LYS A 540 -27.33 46.56 -21.26
C LYS A 540 -28.43 45.90 -20.43
N ARG A 541 -29.14 46.69 -19.62
CA ARG A 541 -30.25 46.23 -18.79
C ARG A 541 -31.59 46.34 -19.53
N TYR A 542 -32.44 45.35 -19.35
CA TYR A 542 -33.81 45.28 -19.86
C TYR A 542 -34.76 45.04 -18.70
N LYS A 543 -35.88 45.77 -18.66
CA LYS A 543 -36.96 45.53 -17.69
C LYS A 543 -37.60 44.17 -17.95
N GLY A 544 -37.82 43.39 -16.90
CA GLY A 544 -38.56 42.12 -16.96
C GLY A 544 -39.95 42.25 -16.32
N ARG A 545 -40.48 41.14 -15.80
CA ARG A 545 -41.81 41.08 -15.19
C ARG A 545 -41.70 41.12 -13.66
N GLY A 546 -42.41 42.05 -13.02
CA GLY A 546 -42.30 42.27 -11.57
C GLY A 546 -40.90 42.80 -11.21
N ASN A 547 -40.30 42.26 -10.14
CA ASN A 547 -38.97 42.64 -9.68
C ASN A 547 -37.83 42.06 -10.55
N TRP A 548 -38.14 41.25 -11.55
CA TRP A 548 -37.13 40.63 -12.40
C TRP A 548 -36.66 41.57 -13.50
N HIS A 549 -35.36 41.54 -13.79
CA HIS A 549 -34.73 42.20 -14.94
C HIS A 549 -33.69 41.29 -15.59
N GLN A 550 -33.35 41.62 -16.84
CA GLN A 550 -32.36 40.89 -17.62
C GLN A 550 -31.20 41.80 -18.01
N LEU A 551 -29.99 41.29 -17.91
CA LEU A 551 -28.78 41.88 -18.45
C LEU A 551 -28.41 41.17 -19.75
N LEU A 552 -28.17 41.94 -20.80
CA LEU A 552 -27.54 41.48 -22.04
C LEU A 552 -26.07 41.83 -22.00
N ILE A 553 -25.21 40.81 -22.05
CA ILE A 553 -23.76 40.96 -22.12
C ILE A 553 -23.35 40.85 -23.58
N SER A 554 -22.78 41.92 -24.11
CA SER A 554 -22.38 42.09 -25.52
C SER A 554 -20.89 42.45 -25.62
N GLY A 555 -20.33 42.36 -26.83
CA GLY A 555 -18.87 42.42 -27.03
C GLY A 555 -18.19 41.04 -27.00
N ASN A 556 -18.96 39.95 -27.10
CA ASN A 556 -18.45 38.57 -27.03
C ASN A 556 -17.89 38.03 -28.37
N GLY A 557 -17.65 38.90 -29.35
CA GLY A 557 -17.19 38.51 -30.69
C GLY A 557 -18.23 37.71 -31.48
N ASN A 558 -17.78 36.86 -32.39
CA ASN A 558 -18.63 36.01 -33.23
C ASN A 558 -18.23 34.52 -33.15
N ARG A 559 -18.86 33.65 -33.95
CA ARG A 559 -18.61 32.20 -33.92
C ARG A 559 -17.15 31.86 -34.19
N TRP A 560 -16.52 32.56 -35.12
CA TRP A 560 -15.15 32.32 -35.60
C TRP A 560 -14.10 33.05 -34.76
N HIS A 561 -14.44 34.23 -34.26
CA HIS A 561 -13.59 35.09 -33.45
C HIS A 561 -14.29 35.40 -32.12
N PRO A 562 -14.36 34.45 -31.17
CA PRO A 562 -14.96 34.69 -29.88
C PRO A 562 -14.13 35.71 -29.07
N ALA A 563 -14.80 36.56 -28.31
CA ALA A 563 -14.18 37.54 -27.42
C ALA A 563 -14.92 37.62 -26.07
N GLY A 564 -14.37 38.40 -25.13
CA GLY A 564 -15.01 38.71 -23.85
C GLY A 564 -15.40 37.48 -23.03
N VAL A 565 -16.53 37.58 -22.34
CA VAL A 565 -17.10 36.50 -21.51
C VAL A 565 -17.39 35.25 -22.35
N GLY A 566 -17.85 35.42 -23.59
CA GLY A 566 -18.16 34.29 -24.49
C GLY A 566 -16.94 33.45 -24.86
N ARG A 567 -15.78 34.07 -25.10
CA ARG A 567 -14.51 33.35 -25.29
C ARG A 567 -14.09 32.62 -24.03
N TRP A 568 -14.11 33.31 -22.90
CA TRP A 568 -13.70 32.76 -21.62
C TRP A 568 -14.54 31.52 -21.23
N LEU A 569 -15.87 31.56 -21.38
CA LEU A 569 -16.72 30.39 -21.13
C LEU A 569 -16.45 29.20 -22.08
N LYS A 570 -16.01 29.46 -23.32
CA LYS A 570 -15.60 28.42 -24.26
C LYS A 570 -14.27 27.79 -23.85
N GLU A 571 -13.30 28.60 -23.42
CA GLU A 571 -12.02 28.14 -22.89
C GLU A 571 -12.21 27.28 -21.63
N LEU A 572 -13.19 27.63 -20.79
CA LEU A 572 -13.59 26.82 -19.62
C LEU A 572 -14.40 25.56 -19.98
N GLY A 573 -14.80 25.38 -21.23
CA GLY A 573 -15.57 24.22 -21.69
C GLY A 573 -17.03 24.16 -21.21
N ILE A 574 -17.57 25.28 -20.68
CA ILE A 574 -18.94 25.34 -20.15
C ILE A 574 -19.93 26.09 -21.05
N PHE A 575 -19.45 26.78 -22.09
CA PHE A 575 -20.32 27.46 -23.04
C PHE A 575 -21.29 26.48 -23.72
N GLY A 576 -22.54 26.90 -23.91
CA GLY A 576 -23.58 26.09 -24.55
C GLY A 576 -24.39 25.18 -23.62
N GLN A 577 -24.02 25.05 -22.34
CA GLN A 577 -24.72 24.16 -21.41
C GLN A 577 -26.13 24.67 -21.06
N ARG A 578 -27.10 23.75 -21.05
CA ARG A 578 -28.44 23.97 -20.48
C ARG A 578 -28.41 23.78 -18.96
N SER A 579 -29.47 24.20 -18.28
CA SER A 579 -29.59 24.13 -16.81
C SER A 579 -29.33 22.75 -16.18
N HIS A 580 -29.61 21.66 -16.90
CA HIS A 580 -29.38 20.28 -16.44
C HIS A 580 -28.00 19.71 -16.83
N GLU A 581 -27.25 20.43 -17.65
CA GLU A 581 -25.90 20.08 -18.13
C GLU A 581 -24.82 20.92 -17.44
N LYS A 582 -25.21 21.94 -16.66
CA LYS A 582 -24.27 22.84 -15.99
C LYS A 582 -23.28 22.06 -15.12
N ARG A 583 -22.01 22.45 -15.14
CA ARG A 583 -20.91 21.90 -14.34
C ARG A 583 -20.03 23.01 -13.80
N ILE A 584 -19.31 22.74 -12.72
CA ILE A 584 -18.18 23.60 -12.33
C ILE A 584 -16.99 23.24 -13.24
N PRO A 585 -16.29 24.21 -13.85
CA PRO A 585 -15.09 23.95 -14.65
C PRO A 585 -14.00 23.21 -13.85
N GLU A 586 -13.28 22.30 -14.49
CA GLU A 586 -12.23 21.49 -13.85
C GLU A 586 -11.13 22.35 -13.19
N THR A 587 -10.79 23.49 -13.82
CA THR A 587 -9.77 24.44 -13.32
C THR A 587 -10.13 25.08 -11.97
N VAL A 588 -11.42 25.21 -11.66
CA VAL A 588 -11.87 25.77 -10.36
C VAL A 588 -11.45 24.90 -9.19
N PHE A 589 -11.32 23.59 -9.38
CA PHE A 589 -10.94 22.66 -8.31
C PHE A 589 -9.48 22.81 -7.87
N ARG A 590 -8.66 23.52 -8.66
CA ARG A 590 -7.27 23.88 -8.32
C ARG A 590 -7.13 25.15 -7.51
N LEU A 591 -8.21 25.90 -7.33
CA LEU A 591 -8.17 27.17 -6.61
C LEU A 591 -7.98 26.94 -5.10
N SER A 592 -7.52 27.99 -4.42
CA SER A 592 -7.46 28.02 -2.95
C SER A 592 -8.84 27.90 -2.31
N ASN A 593 -8.90 27.44 -1.06
CA ASN A 593 -10.16 27.29 -0.33
C ASN A 593 -10.91 28.63 -0.20
N GLY A 594 -10.21 29.75 -0.04
CA GLY A 594 -10.82 31.09 -0.02
C GLY A 594 -11.51 31.46 -1.32
N GLN A 595 -10.94 31.09 -2.47
CA GLN A 595 -11.53 31.35 -3.78
C GLN A 595 -12.68 30.41 -4.13
N ILE A 596 -12.60 29.15 -3.69
CA ILE A 596 -13.74 28.22 -3.72
C ILE A 596 -14.91 28.80 -2.90
N ALA A 597 -14.62 29.33 -1.70
CA ALA A 597 -15.63 29.94 -0.86
C ALA A 597 -16.26 31.19 -1.52
N LEU A 598 -15.46 32.04 -2.16
CA LEU A 598 -15.97 33.19 -2.93
C LEU A 598 -16.87 32.77 -4.10
N LEU A 599 -16.50 31.74 -4.84
CA LEU A 599 -17.35 31.20 -5.91
C LEU A 599 -18.68 30.69 -5.36
N LEU A 600 -18.64 29.90 -4.28
CA LEU A 600 -19.82 29.36 -3.62
C LEU A 600 -20.71 30.48 -3.07
N ARG A 601 -20.14 31.59 -2.56
CA ARG A 601 -20.87 32.78 -2.08
C ARG A 601 -21.78 33.35 -3.16
N HIS A 602 -21.24 33.55 -4.36
CA HIS A 602 -21.99 34.10 -5.49
C HIS A 602 -22.92 33.07 -6.13
N LEU A 603 -22.57 31.78 -6.12
CA LEU A 603 -23.48 30.72 -6.56
C LEU A 603 -24.68 30.57 -5.61
N TRP A 604 -24.50 30.71 -4.30
CA TRP A 604 -25.61 30.67 -3.33
C TRP A 604 -26.53 31.89 -3.42
N ALA A 605 -26.00 33.03 -3.90
CA ALA A 605 -26.79 34.24 -4.12
C ALA A 605 -27.82 34.09 -5.25
N THR A 606 -27.73 33.05 -6.09
CA THR A 606 -28.73 32.69 -7.09
C THR A 606 -29.71 31.66 -6.52
N ASP A 607 -29.50 30.38 -6.78
CA ASP A 607 -30.37 29.23 -6.48
C ASP A 607 -30.14 28.66 -5.07
N GLY A 608 -29.31 29.32 -4.26
CA GLY A 608 -29.16 28.98 -2.86
C GLY A 608 -30.37 29.38 -2.03
N THR A 609 -30.59 28.74 -0.90
CA THR A 609 -31.62 29.07 0.08
C THR A 609 -31.00 29.05 1.46
N ILE A 610 -31.22 30.12 2.22
CA ILE A 610 -30.91 30.20 3.65
C ILE A 610 -32.21 30.59 4.34
N SER A 611 -32.73 29.69 5.16
CA SER A 611 -34.02 29.86 5.83
C SER A 611 -33.91 29.45 7.29
N PRO A 612 -33.94 30.42 8.22
CA PRO A 612 -34.11 30.12 9.64
C PRO A 612 -35.42 29.38 9.89
N ARG A 613 -35.42 28.42 10.83
CA ARG A 613 -36.66 27.76 11.26
C ARG A 613 -37.61 28.80 11.86
N ARG A 614 -38.90 28.76 11.48
CA ARG A 614 -39.96 29.55 12.13
C ARG A 614 -40.14 29.10 13.58
N ARG A 615 -40.38 30.04 14.51
CA ARG A 615 -40.47 29.78 15.96
C ARG A 615 -41.49 28.68 16.31
N ASP A 616 -42.63 28.65 15.61
CA ASP A 616 -43.73 27.68 15.81
C ASP A 616 -43.81 26.59 14.71
N GLY A 617 -42.83 26.54 13.81
CA GLY A 617 -42.81 25.61 12.69
C GLY A 617 -42.08 24.29 13.01
N ARG A 618 -42.65 23.16 12.59
CA ARG A 618 -41.92 21.87 12.55
C ARG A 618 -40.80 21.97 11.50
N GLY A 619 -39.57 21.55 11.84
CA GLY A 619 -38.44 21.52 10.89
C GLY A 619 -37.08 21.87 11.51
N SER A 620 -36.06 22.04 10.66
CA SER A 620 -34.71 22.51 11.01
C SER A 620 -34.33 23.72 10.14
N HIS A 621 -33.29 24.46 10.52
CA HIS A 621 -32.72 25.52 9.69
C HIS A 621 -32.22 24.95 8.36
N ALA A 622 -32.47 25.65 7.25
CA ALA A 622 -32.13 25.17 5.92
C ALA A 622 -31.05 26.04 5.28
N VAL A 623 -29.96 25.40 4.86
CA VAL A 623 -28.92 25.98 3.99
C VAL A 623 -28.75 25.02 2.83
N ASN A 624 -29.40 25.31 1.70
CA ASN A 624 -29.50 24.40 0.56
C ASN A 624 -29.16 25.09 -0.75
N PHE A 625 -28.59 24.37 -1.70
CA PHE A 625 -28.46 24.81 -3.08
C PHE A 625 -29.29 23.91 -4.00
N SER A 626 -30.09 24.50 -4.89
CA SER A 626 -31.00 23.77 -5.78
C SER A 626 -30.52 23.82 -7.22
N THR A 627 -30.56 22.69 -7.93
CA THR A 627 -30.20 22.64 -9.36
C THR A 627 -30.89 21.49 -10.09
N ASN A 628 -31.06 21.63 -11.40
CA ASN A 628 -31.53 20.56 -12.29
C ASN A 628 -30.39 19.68 -12.83
N SER A 629 -29.14 20.02 -12.54
CA SER A 629 -27.95 19.28 -12.96
C SER A 629 -27.42 18.41 -11.81
N SER A 630 -27.45 17.08 -11.98
CA SER A 630 -26.82 16.16 -11.02
C SER A 630 -25.32 16.40 -10.91
N GLY A 631 -24.66 16.72 -12.04
CA GLY A 631 -23.23 17.01 -12.07
C GLY A 631 -22.89 18.28 -11.30
N LEU A 632 -23.67 19.36 -11.43
CA LEU A 632 -23.48 20.58 -10.64
C LEU A 632 -23.68 20.31 -9.15
N ALA A 633 -24.69 19.52 -8.78
CA ALA A 633 -24.91 19.16 -7.38
C ALA A 633 -23.72 18.38 -6.79
N GLN A 634 -23.15 17.44 -7.55
CA GLN A 634 -21.94 16.70 -7.15
C GLN A 634 -20.71 17.61 -7.04
N ASP A 635 -20.52 18.50 -8.01
CA ASP A 635 -19.40 19.46 -8.01
C ASP A 635 -19.48 20.43 -6.82
N VAL A 636 -20.67 20.97 -6.52
CA VAL A 636 -20.89 21.84 -5.35
C VAL A 636 -20.65 21.07 -4.04
N ALA A 637 -21.11 19.83 -3.94
CA ALA A 637 -20.84 18.99 -2.76
C ALA A 637 -19.34 18.69 -2.59
N ALA A 638 -18.59 18.53 -3.68
CA ALA A 638 -17.13 18.34 -3.65
C ALA A 638 -16.40 19.64 -3.23
N LEU A 639 -16.83 20.81 -3.71
CA LEU A 639 -16.30 22.10 -3.26
C LEU A 639 -16.60 22.39 -1.79
N LEU A 640 -17.79 22.04 -1.29
CA LEU A 640 -18.11 22.14 0.14
C LEU A 640 -17.22 21.21 0.99
N LEU A 641 -16.81 20.06 0.45
CA LEU A 641 -15.92 19.13 1.15
C LEU A 641 -14.52 19.73 1.39
N ARG A 642 -14.02 20.55 0.46
CA ARG A 642 -12.78 21.35 0.64
C ARG A 642 -12.88 22.33 1.80
N LEU A 643 -14.08 22.78 2.15
CA LEU A 643 -14.37 23.64 3.31
C LEU A 643 -14.74 22.84 4.56
N GLY A 644 -14.51 21.52 4.56
CA GLY A 644 -14.82 20.64 5.69
C GLY A 644 -16.32 20.45 5.92
N ILE A 645 -17.15 20.59 4.88
CA ILE A 645 -18.60 20.42 4.91
C ILE A 645 -18.99 19.20 4.09
N VAL A 646 -19.37 18.11 4.77
CA VAL A 646 -19.93 16.91 4.12
C VAL A 646 -21.40 17.17 3.79
N ALA A 647 -21.66 17.75 2.62
CA ALA A 647 -23.03 18.04 2.16
C ALA A 647 -23.78 16.77 1.71
N ARG A 648 -25.11 16.80 1.86
CA ARG A 648 -26.01 15.73 1.39
C ARG A 648 -26.71 16.15 0.11
N ILE A 649 -26.66 15.30 -0.91
CA ILE A 649 -27.38 15.48 -2.17
C ILE A 649 -28.70 14.72 -2.08
N CYS A 650 -29.81 15.43 -2.22
CA CYS A 650 -31.16 14.87 -2.26
C CYS A 650 -31.77 15.07 -3.65
N LYS A 651 -32.18 13.97 -4.30
CA LYS A 651 -32.93 14.01 -5.56
C LYS A 651 -34.43 14.02 -5.26
N ILE A 652 -35.14 15.03 -5.74
CA ILE A 652 -36.59 15.13 -5.66
C ILE A 652 -37.18 14.98 -7.06
N ALA A 653 -37.97 13.93 -7.27
CA ALA A 653 -38.72 13.74 -8.50
C ALA A 653 -39.90 14.73 -8.52
N GLN A 654 -40.09 15.43 -9.65
CA GLN A 654 -41.20 16.36 -9.83
C GLN A 654 -42.10 15.90 -10.98
N GLY A 655 -43.00 14.93 -10.76
CA GLY A 655 -44.02 14.56 -11.74
C GLY A 655 -43.56 14.52 -13.22
N ARG A 656 -44.08 15.44 -14.06
CA ARG A 656 -43.74 15.60 -15.49
C ARG A 656 -42.47 16.42 -15.77
N TYR A 657 -41.84 16.98 -14.74
CA TYR A 657 -40.65 17.82 -14.83
C TYR A 657 -39.38 17.02 -14.51
N ARG A 658 -38.23 17.57 -14.91
CA ARG A 658 -36.92 17.00 -14.56
C ARG A 658 -36.73 16.99 -13.05
N PRO A 659 -36.01 16.00 -12.50
CA PRO A 659 -35.74 15.96 -11.07
C PRO A 659 -34.88 17.16 -10.65
N VAL A 660 -35.15 17.69 -9.46
CA VAL A 660 -34.36 18.74 -8.83
C VAL A 660 -33.44 18.10 -7.80
N TYR A 661 -32.18 18.51 -7.78
CA TYR A 661 -31.18 18.09 -6.82
C TYR A 661 -30.96 19.21 -5.80
N TYR A 662 -30.99 18.86 -4.52
CA TYR A 662 -30.67 19.75 -3.41
C TYR A 662 -29.35 19.34 -2.81
N VAL A 663 -28.40 20.27 -2.71
CA VAL A 663 -27.18 20.11 -1.92
C VAL A 663 -27.43 20.76 -0.56
N ALA A 664 -27.64 19.93 0.45
CA ALA A 664 -28.03 20.36 1.79
C ALA A 664 -26.82 20.42 2.75
N VAL A 665 -26.57 21.59 3.31
CA VAL A 665 -25.64 21.80 4.43
C VAL A 665 -26.44 21.61 5.72
N SER A 666 -26.30 20.42 6.28
CA SER A 666 -27.09 19.95 7.43
C SER A 666 -26.24 19.85 8.69
N GLY A 667 -26.84 20.20 9.83
CA GLY A 667 -26.17 20.18 11.13
C GLY A 667 -25.56 21.54 11.50
N THR A 668 -25.59 21.85 12.79
CA THR A 668 -25.19 23.16 13.33
C THR A 668 -23.75 23.52 12.95
N GLU A 669 -22.80 22.60 13.12
CA GLU A 669 -21.38 22.84 12.84
C GLU A 669 -21.11 23.10 11.35
N ALA A 670 -21.74 22.34 10.46
CA ALA A 670 -21.59 22.54 9.02
C ALA A 670 -22.21 23.88 8.56
N GLN A 671 -23.34 24.27 9.15
CA GLN A 671 -23.99 25.55 8.86
C GLN A 671 -23.18 26.74 9.39
N LYS A 672 -22.58 26.62 10.58
CA LYS A 672 -21.63 27.63 11.11
C LYS A 672 -20.44 27.79 10.18
N ARG A 673 -19.76 26.67 9.84
CA ARG A 673 -18.63 26.69 8.89
C ARG A 673 -19.01 27.32 7.55
N PHE A 674 -20.20 27.03 7.04
CA PHE A 674 -20.69 27.65 5.81
C PHE A 674 -20.80 29.17 5.95
N LEU A 675 -21.47 29.66 7.00
CA LEU A 675 -21.63 31.09 7.23
C LEU A 675 -20.30 31.81 7.48
N GLU A 676 -19.34 31.14 8.13
CA GLU A 676 -18.00 31.67 8.42
C GLU A 676 -17.11 31.74 7.17
N HIS A 677 -17.05 30.67 6.38
CA HIS A 677 -16.10 30.56 5.27
C HIS A 677 -16.69 31.06 3.95
N VAL A 678 -17.90 30.63 3.60
CA VAL A 678 -18.56 31.01 2.35
C VAL A 678 -19.10 32.42 2.44
N GLU A 679 -19.57 32.83 3.62
CA GLU A 679 -20.36 34.04 3.85
C GLU A 679 -21.59 34.10 2.92
N THR A 680 -22.16 35.29 2.71
CA THR A 680 -23.34 35.48 1.85
C THR A 680 -23.27 36.77 1.07
N PHE A 681 -23.97 36.78 -0.07
CA PHE A 681 -24.06 37.93 -0.95
C PHE A 681 -25.51 38.19 -1.40
N GLY A 682 -25.82 39.45 -1.69
CA GLY A 682 -27.10 39.90 -2.22
C GLY A 682 -28.31 39.41 -1.40
N PRO A 683 -29.26 38.69 -2.02
CA PRO A 683 -30.55 38.36 -1.40
C PRO A 683 -30.48 37.35 -0.26
N ARG A 684 -29.28 36.86 0.10
CA ARG A 684 -29.04 35.87 1.16
C ARG A 684 -28.48 36.46 2.46
N VAL A 685 -28.03 37.71 2.42
CA VAL A 685 -27.35 38.36 3.57
C VAL A 685 -28.25 38.49 4.79
N VAL A 686 -29.51 38.92 4.58
CA VAL A 686 -30.46 39.13 5.68
C VAL A 686 -30.76 37.81 6.40
N GLN A 687 -31.02 36.74 5.65
CA GLN A 687 -31.38 35.43 6.20
C GLN A 687 -30.19 34.77 6.91
N ALA A 688 -28.96 34.97 6.40
CA ALA A 688 -27.75 34.50 7.10
C ALA A 688 -27.53 35.23 8.42
N ARG A 689 -27.69 36.57 8.46
CA ARG A 689 -27.62 37.34 9.71
C ARG A 689 -28.68 36.91 10.73
N MET A 690 -29.86 36.52 10.27
CA MET A 690 -30.90 35.95 11.14
C MET A 690 -30.55 34.53 11.62
N LEU A 691 -29.86 33.73 10.81
CA LEU A 691 -29.52 32.35 11.13
C LEU A 691 -28.34 32.23 12.10
N ALA A 692 -27.28 33.03 11.93
CA ALA A 692 -26.06 32.95 12.73
C ALA A 692 -26.29 32.88 14.26
N PRO A 693 -27.03 33.82 14.90
CA PRO A 693 -27.25 33.78 16.35
C PRO A 693 -28.11 32.58 16.79
N LEU A 694 -28.96 32.05 15.91
CA LEU A 694 -29.77 30.87 16.21
C LEU A 694 -28.94 29.59 16.26
N LEU A 695 -27.74 29.57 15.65
CA LEU A 695 -26.84 28.42 15.68
C LEU A 695 -25.90 28.43 16.90
N GLU A 696 -25.64 29.58 17.51
CA GLU A 696 -24.78 29.70 18.70
C GLU A 696 -25.38 28.99 19.92
N GLY A 697 -26.69 29.10 20.12
CA GLY A 697 -27.40 28.48 21.26
C GLY A 697 -27.79 27.01 21.09
N VAL A 698 -27.43 26.36 19.98
CA VAL A 698 -27.82 24.97 19.69
C VAL A 698 -26.67 24.00 20.01
N VAL A 699 -26.89 23.13 21.00
CA VAL A 699 -26.02 21.97 21.23
C VAL A 699 -26.05 21.09 19.98
N SER A 700 -24.90 20.92 19.32
CA SER A 700 -24.78 20.19 18.06
C SER A 700 -25.33 18.76 18.20
N ASN A 701 -26.17 18.34 17.25
CA ASN A 701 -26.65 16.96 17.20
C ASN A 701 -25.47 16.04 16.82
N THR A 702 -25.01 15.23 17.77
CA THR A 702 -23.84 14.35 17.65
C THR A 702 -24.05 13.15 16.71
N ASN A 703 -25.26 12.98 16.16
CA ASN A 703 -25.66 11.79 15.39
C ASN A 703 -25.37 11.85 13.87
N VAL A 704 -24.63 12.85 13.37
CA VAL A 704 -24.34 13.00 11.93
C VAL A 704 -22.97 12.41 11.55
N ASP A 705 -21.88 12.86 12.20
CA ASP A 705 -20.52 12.35 12.02
C ASP A 705 -20.21 11.33 13.12
N THR A 706 -20.87 10.16 13.02
CA THR A 706 -20.67 9.05 13.96
C THR A 706 -19.68 8.03 13.40
N LEU A 707 -18.90 7.45 14.29
CA LEU A 707 -17.93 6.40 14.00
C LEU A 707 -18.56 5.00 14.07
N PRO A 708 -17.94 3.96 13.49
CA PRO A 708 -18.40 2.58 13.60
C PRO A 708 -18.61 2.12 15.05
N ILE A 709 -19.69 1.38 15.29
CA ILE A 709 -20.00 0.81 16.61
C ILE A 709 -18.88 -0.14 17.07
N ALA A 710 -18.18 -0.78 16.12
CA ALA A 710 -17.05 -1.68 16.39
C ALA A 710 -15.94 -1.03 17.23
N TYR A 711 -15.78 0.30 17.18
CA TYR A 711 -14.78 1.00 18.01
C TYR A 711 -15.05 0.89 19.51
N PHE A 712 -16.31 0.68 19.92
CA PHE A 712 -16.63 0.40 21.31
C PHE A 712 -16.13 -0.97 21.80
N SER A 713 -15.80 -1.91 20.92
CA SER A 713 -15.16 -3.18 21.32
C SER A 713 -13.80 -2.94 21.97
N ARG A 714 -13.01 -2.01 21.43
CA ARG A 714 -11.73 -1.59 22.03
C ARG A 714 -11.94 -0.86 23.36
N VAL A 715 -12.90 0.06 23.42
CA VAL A 715 -13.27 0.76 24.67
C VAL A 715 -13.62 -0.24 25.78
N LYS A 716 -14.48 -1.22 25.49
CA LYS A 716 -14.88 -2.25 26.45
C LYS A 716 -13.67 -3.09 26.92
N THR A 717 -12.76 -3.41 26.01
CA THR A 717 -11.55 -4.19 26.31
C THR A 717 -10.61 -3.42 27.25
N LEU A 718 -10.37 -2.14 26.96
CA LEU A 718 -9.53 -1.25 27.78
C LEU A 718 -10.14 -0.97 29.16
N MET A 719 -11.46 -0.76 29.22
CA MET A 719 -12.16 -0.62 30.49
C MET A 719 -11.99 -1.87 31.37
N ARG A 720 -12.05 -3.07 30.76
CA ARG A 720 -11.88 -4.34 31.47
C ARG A 720 -10.44 -4.51 31.98
N SER A 721 -9.43 -4.18 31.17
CA SER A 721 -8.03 -4.30 31.58
C SER A 721 -7.64 -3.30 32.66
N GLN A 722 -8.24 -2.11 32.69
CA GLN A 722 -8.00 -1.09 33.71
C GLN A 722 -8.92 -1.21 34.94
N GLY A 723 -9.78 -2.23 35.00
CA GLY A 723 -10.73 -2.42 36.12
C GLY A 723 -11.78 -1.31 36.26
N ILE A 724 -12.09 -0.59 35.17
CA ILE A 724 -13.06 0.51 35.17
C ILE A 724 -14.45 -0.03 34.83
N SER A 725 -15.35 -0.01 35.81
CA SER A 725 -16.76 -0.35 35.58
C SER A 725 -17.47 0.70 34.73
N GLN A 726 -18.57 0.33 34.06
CA GLN A 726 -19.37 1.28 33.27
C GLN A 726 -19.91 2.44 34.12
N ARG A 727 -20.27 2.17 35.38
CA ARG A 727 -20.71 3.20 36.32
C ARG A 727 -19.59 4.18 36.66
N ARG A 728 -18.38 3.66 36.92
CA ARG A 728 -17.18 4.49 37.16
C ARG A 728 -16.83 5.31 35.93
N MET A 729 -16.92 4.73 34.74
CA MET A 729 -16.66 5.42 33.49
C MET A 729 -17.66 6.56 33.22
N ALA A 730 -18.95 6.33 33.47
CA ALA A 730 -19.96 7.37 33.37
C ALA A 730 -19.66 8.55 34.31
N ALA A 731 -19.25 8.26 35.55
CA ALA A 731 -18.83 9.28 36.52
C ALA A 731 -17.58 10.05 36.06
N LEU A 732 -16.54 9.36 35.54
CA LEU A 732 -15.33 10.00 35.01
C LEU A 732 -15.62 10.92 33.81
N ARG A 733 -16.60 10.55 32.97
CA ARG A 733 -17.06 11.36 31.84
C ARG A 733 -18.03 12.49 32.24
N GLY A 734 -18.46 12.56 33.50
CA GLY A 734 -19.50 13.50 33.93
C GLY A 734 -20.87 13.25 33.28
N THR A 735 -21.16 12.00 32.88
CA THR A 735 -22.41 11.62 32.20
C THR A 735 -23.27 10.73 33.09
N SER A 736 -24.59 10.77 32.89
CA SER A 736 -25.52 9.89 33.62
C SER A 736 -25.32 8.41 33.24
N TYR A 737 -25.36 7.52 34.22
CA TYR A 737 -25.22 6.07 33.99
C TYR A 737 -26.42 5.50 33.22
N GLY A 738 -26.22 5.13 31.96
CA GLY A 738 -27.23 4.52 31.08
C GLY A 738 -27.12 3.00 30.89
N GLY A 739 -26.25 2.32 31.66
CA GLY A 739 -25.97 0.89 31.51
C GLY A 739 -25.40 0.50 30.13
N SER A 740 -25.65 -0.74 29.70
CA SER A 740 -25.11 -1.30 28.43
C SER A 740 -25.73 -0.70 27.17
N SER A 741 -26.83 0.06 27.29
CA SER A 741 -27.51 0.71 26.16
C SER A 741 -26.62 1.73 25.44
N HIS A 742 -25.69 2.37 26.16
CA HIS A 742 -24.77 3.37 25.61
C HIS A 742 -23.83 2.78 24.53
N PHE A 743 -23.54 1.48 24.57
CA PHE A 743 -22.66 0.81 23.60
C PHE A 743 -23.39 0.23 22.39
N LYS A 744 -24.72 0.45 22.29
CA LYS A 744 -25.54 -0.05 21.17
C LYS A 744 -25.65 0.94 20.00
N PHE A 745 -25.23 2.19 20.20
CA PHE A 745 -25.31 3.24 19.18
C PHE A 745 -23.92 3.63 18.66
N ALA A 746 -23.87 4.18 17.45
CA ALA A 746 -22.63 4.65 16.85
C ALA A 746 -22.09 5.86 17.65
N PRO A 747 -20.85 5.83 18.19
CA PRO A 747 -20.31 6.95 18.94
C PRO A 747 -20.07 8.15 18.03
N SER A 748 -20.27 9.36 18.55
CA SER A 748 -19.69 10.55 17.92
C SER A 748 -18.18 10.59 18.14
N ARG A 749 -17.48 11.42 17.36
CA ARG A 749 -16.05 11.68 17.58
C ARG A 749 -15.78 12.20 18.99
N SER A 750 -16.53 13.19 19.46
CA SER A 750 -16.38 13.75 20.81
C SER A 750 -16.50 12.67 21.90
N VAL A 751 -17.49 11.78 21.79
CA VAL A 751 -17.66 10.67 22.73
C VAL A 751 -16.44 9.75 22.70
N LEU A 752 -15.91 9.42 21.52
CA LEU A 752 -14.73 8.56 21.44
C LEU A 752 -13.46 9.26 21.95
N THR A 753 -13.32 10.57 21.73
CA THR A 753 -12.24 11.39 22.28
C THR A 753 -12.28 11.40 23.81
N ASP A 754 -13.45 11.54 24.44
CA ASP A 754 -13.58 11.44 25.90
C ASP A 754 -13.07 10.09 26.41
N TYR A 755 -13.48 9.00 25.75
CA TYR A 755 -13.03 7.65 26.11
C TYR A 755 -11.51 7.50 25.91
N ALA A 756 -10.96 8.00 24.81
CA ALA A 756 -9.54 7.95 24.51
C ALA A 756 -8.71 8.68 25.57
N ALA A 757 -9.15 9.87 26.00
CA ALA A 757 -8.49 10.67 27.02
C ALA A 757 -8.50 9.97 28.39
N ILE A 758 -9.65 9.45 28.82
CA ILE A 758 -9.77 8.77 30.13
C ILE A 758 -9.01 7.45 30.17
N LEU A 759 -9.05 6.69 29.07
CA LEU A 759 -8.37 5.39 28.96
C LEU A 759 -6.91 5.52 28.56
N ASN A 760 -6.44 6.73 28.23
CA ASN A 760 -5.09 7.04 27.75
C ASN A 760 -4.66 6.17 26.55
N ASP A 761 -5.53 6.02 25.55
CA ASP A 761 -5.28 5.17 24.38
C ASP A 761 -5.12 6.00 23.10
N ARG A 762 -3.89 6.02 22.56
CA ARG A 762 -3.55 6.75 21.34
C ARG A 762 -4.27 6.23 20.10
N VAL A 763 -4.62 4.94 20.06
CA VAL A 763 -5.29 4.35 18.89
C VAL A 763 -6.75 4.84 18.80
N LEU A 764 -7.47 4.86 19.91
CA LEU A 764 -8.80 5.47 20.00
C LEU A 764 -8.76 6.96 19.65
N GLN A 765 -7.74 7.68 20.11
CA GLN A 765 -7.55 9.09 19.76
C GLN A 765 -7.37 9.25 18.24
N ASN A 766 -6.50 8.44 17.62
CA ASN A 766 -6.30 8.47 16.17
C ASN A 766 -7.58 8.16 15.38
N HIS A 767 -8.40 7.20 15.84
CA HIS A 767 -9.69 6.91 15.21
C HIS A 767 -10.70 8.05 15.33
N ALA A 768 -10.68 8.79 16.45
CA ALA A 768 -11.52 9.97 16.64
C ALA A 768 -11.08 11.13 15.73
N ASP A 769 -9.76 11.32 15.57
CA ASP A 769 -9.16 12.49 14.89
C ASP A 769 -8.95 12.30 13.38
N ASN A 770 -9.27 11.14 12.83
CA ASN A 770 -9.02 10.83 11.41
C ASN A 770 -9.82 11.69 10.41
N ASP A 771 -9.47 11.54 9.15
CA ASP A 771 -9.99 12.37 8.05
C ASP A 771 -11.16 11.69 7.32
N LEU A 772 -11.74 10.63 7.91
CA LEU A 772 -12.75 9.79 7.26
C LEU A 772 -14.13 9.99 7.85
N PHE A 773 -15.13 10.27 7.02
CA PHE A 773 -16.54 10.27 7.37
C PHE A 773 -17.17 8.92 7.01
N TRP A 774 -17.99 8.37 7.90
CA TRP A 774 -18.61 7.05 7.71
C TRP A 774 -20.03 7.18 7.18
N ASP A 775 -20.16 7.15 5.86
CA ASP A 775 -21.44 7.29 5.17
C ASP A 775 -22.17 5.95 5.07
N ARG A 776 -23.50 6.00 5.09
CA ARG A 776 -24.35 4.81 5.10
C ARG A 776 -24.72 4.38 3.68
N VAL A 777 -24.55 3.11 3.36
CA VAL A 777 -25.04 2.50 2.13
C VAL A 777 -26.57 2.48 2.15
N ILE A 778 -27.20 3.08 1.13
CA ILE A 778 -28.65 3.09 0.94
C ILE A 778 -29.07 1.96 0.01
N SER A 779 -28.35 1.75 -1.09
CA SER A 779 -28.66 0.67 -2.03
C SER A 779 -27.41 0.12 -2.72
N VAL A 780 -27.52 -1.14 -3.12
CA VAL A 780 -26.55 -1.85 -3.96
C VAL A 780 -27.36 -2.49 -5.08
N GLU A 781 -27.20 -1.97 -6.30
CA GLU A 781 -28.05 -2.30 -7.45
C GLU A 781 -27.18 -2.85 -8.60
N PRO A 782 -27.58 -3.94 -9.29
CA PRO A 782 -26.94 -4.35 -10.53
C PRO A 782 -26.94 -3.21 -11.57
N ALA A 783 -25.82 -3.03 -12.26
CA ALA A 783 -25.64 -1.94 -13.24
C ALA A 783 -25.23 -2.45 -14.62
N GLY A 784 -25.52 -3.72 -14.93
CA GLY A 784 -25.21 -4.35 -16.21
C GLY A 784 -23.71 -4.58 -16.39
N GLU A 785 -23.23 -4.44 -17.62
CA GLU A 785 -21.81 -4.50 -17.94
C GLU A 785 -21.30 -3.13 -18.37
N ALA A 786 -20.08 -2.81 -17.97
CA ALA A 786 -19.45 -1.55 -18.31
C ALA A 786 -17.96 -1.78 -18.60
N GLU A 787 -17.38 -0.86 -19.36
CA GLU A 787 -15.94 -0.78 -19.49
C GLU A 787 -15.33 -0.32 -18.17
N VAL A 788 -14.40 -1.13 -17.67
CA VAL A 788 -13.76 -0.93 -16.38
C VAL A 788 -12.26 -0.65 -16.50
N PHE A 789 -11.81 0.17 -15.57
CA PHE A 789 -10.47 0.68 -15.44
C PHE A 789 -9.97 0.40 -14.03
N ASP A 790 -8.67 0.57 -13.87
CA ASP A 790 -8.02 0.28 -12.62
C ASP A 790 -6.79 1.18 -12.45
N LEU A 791 -6.54 1.51 -11.19
CA LEU A 791 -5.56 2.46 -10.70
C LEU A 791 -4.92 1.85 -9.47
N THR A 792 -3.60 1.85 -9.45
CA THR A 792 -2.82 1.27 -8.35
C THR A 792 -1.91 2.34 -7.75
N VAL A 793 -1.94 2.44 -6.43
CA VAL A 793 -1.15 3.41 -5.66
C VAL A 793 -0.20 2.66 -4.71
N PRO A 794 1.09 2.50 -5.06
CA PRO A 794 2.07 1.88 -4.18
C PRO A 794 2.13 2.55 -2.80
N GLY A 795 2.27 1.76 -1.73
CA GLY A 795 2.34 2.26 -0.36
C GLY A 795 0.99 2.23 0.35
N PRO A 796 0.19 3.32 0.37
CA PRO A 796 -1.10 3.37 1.08
C PRO A 796 -2.14 2.35 0.61
N SER A 797 -1.94 1.76 -0.56
CA SER A 797 -2.80 0.73 -1.14
C SER A 797 -4.26 1.16 -1.34
N SER A 798 -4.50 2.46 -1.47
CA SER A 798 -5.83 3.04 -1.62
C SER A 798 -5.79 4.35 -2.40
N TRP A 799 -6.95 4.79 -2.88
CA TRP A 799 -7.15 6.08 -3.54
C TRP A 799 -8.61 6.56 -3.38
N LEU A 800 -8.85 7.85 -3.59
CA LEU A 800 -10.19 8.44 -3.49
C LEU A 800 -10.94 8.44 -4.82
N ALA A 801 -11.91 7.53 -4.92
CA ALA A 801 -12.91 7.45 -5.98
C ALA A 801 -14.09 8.38 -5.68
N ASP A 802 -13.99 9.61 -6.14
CA ASP A 802 -14.92 10.69 -5.82
C ASP A 802 -15.19 10.85 -4.31
N SER A 803 -14.09 10.99 -3.55
CA SER A 803 -14.08 10.99 -2.08
C SER A 803 -14.39 9.65 -1.41
N ILE A 804 -14.84 8.61 -2.11
CA ILE A 804 -15.04 7.27 -1.53
C ILE A 804 -13.68 6.55 -1.48
N VAL A 805 -13.37 5.94 -0.34
CA VAL A 805 -12.08 5.25 -0.15
C VAL A 805 -12.12 3.89 -0.88
N SER A 806 -11.36 3.81 -1.97
CA SER A 806 -11.23 2.65 -2.85
C SER A 806 -9.88 1.97 -2.66
N HIS A 807 -9.85 0.63 -2.74
CA HIS A 807 -8.62 -0.15 -2.61
C HIS A 807 -7.89 -0.30 -3.95
N ASN A 808 -6.58 -0.52 -3.90
CA ASN A 808 -5.78 -0.96 -5.06
C ASN A 808 -6.21 -2.33 -5.60
N SER A 809 -5.80 -2.64 -6.83
CA SER A 809 -5.83 -4.01 -7.33
C SER A 809 -4.49 -4.76 -7.11
N GLY A 810 -4.55 -6.09 -6.92
CA GLY A 810 -3.46 -7.01 -7.29
C GLY A 810 -2.09 -6.95 -6.57
N ALA A 811 -2.01 -6.97 -5.24
CA ALA A 811 -0.71 -6.96 -4.51
C ALA A 811 0.28 -8.10 -4.90
N ILE A 812 -0.22 -9.31 -5.21
CA ILE A 812 0.62 -10.44 -5.66
C ILE A 812 1.39 -10.08 -6.94
N GLU A 813 0.73 -9.37 -7.84
CA GLU A 813 1.37 -8.91 -9.05
C GLU A 813 2.44 -7.88 -8.73
N GLN A 814 2.20 -6.94 -7.82
CA GLN A 814 3.17 -5.89 -7.51
C GLN A 814 4.50 -6.45 -7.00
N ASP A 815 4.45 -7.37 -6.03
CA ASP A 815 5.65 -7.87 -5.35
C ASP A 815 6.46 -8.88 -6.20
N SER A 816 5.83 -9.51 -7.19
CA SER A 816 6.50 -10.48 -8.07
C SER A 816 7.36 -9.81 -9.14
N ASP A 817 8.47 -10.48 -9.50
CA ASP A 817 9.33 -10.08 -10.61
C ASP A 817 8.89 -10.73 -11.91
N VAL A 818 8.48 -12.01 -11.82
CA VAL A 818 7.97 -12.81 -12.94
C VAL A 818 6.60 -13.39 -12.59
N VAL A 819 5.62 -13.26 -13.50
CA VAL A 819 4.32 -13.95 -13.40
C VAL A 819 4.14 -14.83 -14.61
N VAL A 820 3.98 -16.13 -14.36
CA VAL A 820 3.78 -17.17 -15.36
C VAL A 820 2.36 -17.71 -15.20
N LEU A 821 1.55 -17.64 -16.25
CA LEU A 821 0.21 -18.20 -16.30
C LEU A 821 0.22 -19.48 -17.14
N LEU A 822 -0.44 -20.52 -16.66
CA LEU A 822 -0.52 -21.83 -17.31
C LEU A 822 -1.95 -22.11 -17.77
N LEU A 823 -2.11 -22.49 -19.04
CA LEU A 823 -3.37 -22.88 -19.65
C LEU A 823 -3.20 -24.20 -20.42
N ARG A 824 -4.10 -25.15 -20.19
CA ARG A 824 -4.27 -26.35 -21.02
C ARG A 824 -5.64 -26.30 -21.67
N GLU A 825 -5.69 -25.88 -22.93
CA GLU A 825 -6.95 -25.68 -23.66
C GLU A 825 -7.74 -26.98 -23.80
N GLU A 826 -7.05 -28.12 -23.94
CA GLU A 826 -7.64 -29.46 -24.02
C GLU A 826 -8.58 -29.79 -22.84
N TYR A 827 -8.38 -29.15 -21.68
CA TYR A 827 -9.22 -29.37 -20.50
C TYR A 827 -10.61 -28.74 -20.66
N TYR A 828 -10.71 -27.66 -21.45
CA TYR A 828 -11.95 -26.92 -21.69
C TYR A 828 -12.59 -27.35 -23.00
N ASN A 829 -11.81 -27.32 -24.09
CA ASN A 829 -12.27 -27.62 -25.45
C ASN A 829 -11.31 -28.63 -26.09
N PRO A 830 -11.45 -29.93 -25.84
CA PRO A 830 -10.54 -30.94 -26.38
C PRO A 830 -10.67 -31.04 -27.91
N THR A 831 -9.57 -30.79 -28.62
CA THR A 831 -9.45 -30.99 -30.06
C THR A 831 -8.19 -31.82 -30.37
N PRO A 832 -8.13 -32.54 -31.51
CA PRO A 832 -6.91 -33.23 -31.91
C PRO A 832 -5.69 -32.29 -32.00
N GLU A 833 -5.92 -31.02 -32.33
CA GLU A 833 -4.87 -30.01 -32.51
C GLU A 833 -4.29 -29.48 -31.19
N ASN A 834 -5.00 -29.59 -30.07
CA ASN A 834 -4.56 -29.09 -28.76
C ASN A 834 -4.26 -30.19 -27.73
N GLN A 835 -4.42 -31.45 -28.10
CA GLN A 835 -4.13 -32.60 -27.26
C GLN A 835 -2.67 -32.58 -26.78
N GLY A 836 -2.48 -32.68 -25.46
CA GLY A 836 -1.17 -32.65 -24.82
C GLY A 836 -0.45 -31.30 -24.92
N LYS A 837 -1.08 -30.23 -25.39
CA LYS A 837 -0.46 -28.90 -25.52
C LYS A 837 -0.82 -28.03 -24.33
N ALA A 838 0.19 -27.42 -23.71
CA ALA A 838 0.02 -26.43 -22.67
C ALA A 838 0.63 -25.10 -23.08
N GLU A 839 -0.11 -24.01 -22.93
CA GLU A 839 0.40 -22.66 -23.10
C GLU A 839 1.01 -22.15 -21.79
N ILE A 840 2.24 -21.67 -21.90
CA ILE A 840 2.95 -20.95 -20.84
C ILE A 840 3.00 -19.48 -21.23
N ILE A 841 2.36 -18.65 -20.42
CA ILE A 841 2.23 -17.21 -20.66
C ILE A 841 3.08 -16.49 -19.62
N VAL A 842 4.24 -15.97 -20.03
CA VAL A 842 5.02 -15.03 -19.21
C VAL A 842 4.31 -13.68 -19.28
N ALA A 843 3.40 -13.45 -18.33
CA ALA A 843 2.51 -12.30 -18.34
C ALA A 843 3.15 -11.04 -17.73
N LYS A 844 4.11 -11.22 -16.81
CA LYS A 844 4.92 -10.14 -16.24
C LYS A 844 6.38 -10.60 -16.16
N GLN A 845 7.31 -9.70 -16.48
CA GLN A 845 8.74 -9.87 -16.27
C GLN A 845 9.35 -8.48 -16.08
N ARG A 846 10.04 -8.21 -14.97
CA ARG A 846 10.62 -6.89 -14.66
C ARG A 846 11.86 -6.57 -15.49
N ASN A 847 12.66 -7.58 -15.81
CA ASN A 847 14.01 -7.42 -16.38
C ASN A 847 14.16 -8.06 -17.77
N GLY A 848 13.05 -8.30 -18.49
CA GLY A 848 13.06 -9.08 -19.72
C GLY A 848 11.70 -9.10 -20.43
N PRO A 849 11.60 -9.80 -21.57
CA PRO A 849 10.39 -9.82 -22.39
C PRO A 849 9.25 -10.63 -21.76
N VAL A 850 8.02 -10.23 -22.08
CA VAL A 850 6.80 -11.01 -21.86
C VAL A 850 6.41 -11.74 -23.15
N GLY A 851 5.65 -12.82 -23.05
CA GLY A 851 5.27 -13.60 -24.23
C GLY A 851 4.57 -14.90 -23.90
N THR A 852 4.26 -15.69 -24.93
CA THR A 852 3.60 -16.98 -24.80
C THR A 852 4.36 -18.01 -25.62
N PHE A 853 4.52 -19.20 -25.07
CA PHE A 853 5.13 -20.33 -25.75
C PHE A 853 4.45 -21.64 -25.30
N LYS A 854 4.77 -22.76 -25.96
CA LYS A 854 4.06 -24.03 -25.73
C LYS A 854 4.97 -25.06 -25.10
N LEU A 855 4.39 -25.88 -24.22
CA LEU A 855 5.02 -27.10 -23.70
C LEU A 855 4.13 -28.30 -23.98
N ALA A 856 4.72 -29.49 -24.03
CA ALA A 856 4.00 -30.75 -24.08
C ALA A 856 3.65 -31.19 -22.65
N PHE A 857 2.40 -31.54 -22.38
CA PHE A 857 1.96 -32.15 -21.13
C PHE A 857 1.62 -33.62 -21.36
N ILE A 858 2.41 -34.51 -20.74
CA ILE A 858 2.22 -35.96 -20.83
C ILE A 858 1.41 -36.40 -19.61
N HIS A 859 0.12 -36.67 -19.83
CA HIS A 859 -0.84 -36.96 -18.76
C HIS A 859 -0.47 -38.24 -17.97
N GLU A 860 0.02 -39.27 -18.67
CA GLU A 860 0.38 -40.57 -18.09
C GLU A 860 1.41 -40.43 -16.98
N TYR A 861 2.39 -39.53 -17.17
CA TYR A 861 3.51 -39.32 -16.24
C TYR A 861 3.35 -38.04 -15.42
N THR A 862 2.29 -37.26 -15.68
CA THR A 862 2.04 -35.95 -15.06
C THR A 862 3.26 -35.02 -15.20
N ARG A 863 3.81 -34.92 -16.42
CA ARG A 863 5.10 -34.28 -16.71
C ARG A 863 4.98 -33.27 -17.85
N PHE A 864 5.73 -32.17 -17.76
CA PHE A 864 5.93 -31.22 -18.86
C PHE A 864 7.25 -31.46 -19.58
N GLU A 865 7.23 -31.39 -20.92
CA GLU A 865 8.39 -31.54 -21.81
C GLU A 865 8.43 -30.39 -22.84
N ASN A 866 9.57 -30.18 -23.49
CA ASN A 866 9.72 -29.17 -24.54
C ASN A 866 8.81 -29.46 -25.75
N ALA A 867 8.25 -28.42 -26.37
CA ALA A 867 7.30 -28.54 -27.49
C ALA A 867 7.86 -29.27 -28.72
N GLU A 868 9.17 -29.41 -28.88
CA GLU A 868 9.79 -30.17 -29.97
C GLU A 868 9.35 -31.65 -30.00
N LEU A 869 8.96 -32.20 -28.86
CA LEU A 869 8.45 -33.58 -28.76
C LEU A 869 7.03 -33.73 -29.30
N ILE A 870 6.25 -32.65 -29.38
CA ILE A 870 4.90 -32.61 -29.98
C ILE A 870 4.99 -32.95 -31.49
N ARG A 871 6.08 -32.55 -32.16
CA ARG A 871 6.26 -32.78 -33.61
C ARG A 871 6.63 -34.22 -33.98
N ARG A 872 7.04 -35.07 -33.03
CA ARG A 872 7.46 -36.45 -33.33
C ARG A 872 6.29 -37.44 -33.47
N GLU A 873 5.10 -37.11 -32.99
CA GLU A 873 3.90 -37.95 -33.15
C GLU A 873 3.10 -37.63 -34.42
N GLU A 874 3.40 -36.52 -35.12
CA GLU A 874 2.76 -36.14 -36.40
C GLU A 874 3.43 -36.77 -37.65
N MET A 875 4.51 -37.53 -37.48
CA MET A 875 5.13 -38.30 -38.57
C MET A 875 4.69 -39.76 -38.43
N PRO A 876 3.91 -40.32 -39.38
CA PRO A 876 3.57 -41.73 -39.36
C PRO A 876 4.86 -42.56 -39.50
N SER A 877 5.01 -43.57 -38.65
CA SER A 877 5.95 -44.69 -38.88
C SER A 877 5.55 -45.50 -40.11
#